data_AF-W3VUQ0-F1
#
_entry.id   AF-W3VUQ0-F1
#
_cell.length_a   1.000
_cell.length_b   1.000
_cell.length_c   1.000
_cell.angle_alpha   90.00
_cell.angle_beta   90.00
_cell.angle_gamma   90.00
#
_symmetry.space_group_name_H-M   'P 1'
#
loop_
_entity.id
_entity.type
_entity.pdbx_description
1 polymer ?
#
loop_
_entity_poly.entity_id
_entity_poly.type
_entity_poly.pdbx_seq_one_letter_code
_entity_poly.pdbx_strand_id
1 'polypeptide(L)'
;MKARLSTEMLSPLWAQLESALSLIRHRPVWSSLALAVLIPLVLALAVATLMFGTAFYRYLKLDVLRIDPYSHFPTPGKTDRWRFVTGNLGFIRRHPPSEGHLEFARRLKTKVYTYRGIFYSPLVFIADPRAMLHIFSAANSYNFEKPYITRLVLRNFLGEGVLVVEGDIHKRQRKIIQPAFSVGAIRELNPIFMRYSRDLADKIGDMIDRSASATPGKKGEGADGINSPFVAQPPKSLEVSKPGAPVLDVSWWTTRAALDIIGDAGFGYHFDSLKIDVDPSVVEERAGDVLGNAFNTLFKLTLSVNLTRFLQLYLSRYPLLRWIERIPNERKRMTQDAYAKLEDVSMQIVERKKRQIRGEMAAELAARGTATSGLTKADFDEKAGDGVGVAPGMDLLHLMMRANMAADVNTKEKLDDKELIGQITTLLIAGHETTSNQTAWTLWLLAGKPELQQKLRDEIHEHFGWDMDHEIGYDELMGMEYLDAVCKESFRVKSAVPSTVRVSKADCDIPLSRPYPTRDGKATTTSIHIPKGRDIFIPIQAINVDTDIWGPDAADFVPERWINLRDEAKHNGLPMHLMTFISGPRGCIGNRFALAEFKAMLCHLVGRFQFDQVDGWQVEAKQTAVIRSRVVGQEDYGPQMPLRVSRIASPAP
;
A
#
# COMPACT_ATOMS: atom_id res chain seq x y z
N MET A 1 44.22 11.41 -49.57
CA MET A 1 44.19 10.23 -48.66
C MET A 1 42.94 10.12 -47.78
N LYS A 2 42.38 11.21 -47.21
CA LYS A 2 41.17 11.13 -46.36
C LYS A 2 39.83 10.79 -47.07
N ALA A 3 39.72 10.99 -48.39
CA ALA A 3 38.47 10.71 -49.13
C ALA A 3 38.37 9.29 -49.74
N ARG A 4 39.48 8.54 -49.79
CA ARG A 4 39.51 7.15 -50.30
C ARG A 4 39.28 6.09 -49.20
N LEU A 5 39.54 6.45 -47.95
CA LEU A 5 39.37 5.55 -46.80
C LEU A 5 37.91 5.43 -46.32
N SER A 6 37.02 6.34 -46.71
CA SER A 6 35.58 6.23 -46.39
C SER A 6 34.81 5.36 -47.39
N THR A 7 35.26 5.28 -48.63
CA THR A 7 34.59 4.54 -49.71
C THR A 7 34.89 3.05 -49.69
N GLU A 8 36.13 2.62 -49.38
CA GLU A 8 36.47 1.20 -49.28
C GLU A 8 35.96 0.52 -48.01
N MET A 9 35.84 1.23 -46.89
CA MET A 9 35.30 0.67 -45.64
C MET A 9 33.76 0.54 -45.65
N LEU A 10 33.08 1.37 -46.44
CA LEU A 10 31.63 1.36 -46.57
C LEU A 10 31.12 0.59 -47.80
N SER A 11 31.96 0.32 -48.82
CA SER A 11 31.54 -0.42 -50.02
C SER A 11 30.97 -1.84 -49.75
N PRO A 12 31.49 -2.66 -48.81
CA PRO A 12 30.88 -3.96 -48.56
C PRO A 12 29.53 -3.85 -47.84
N LEU A 13 29.35 -2.81 -47.01
CA LEU A 13 28.06 -2.51 -46.36
C LEU A 13 27.02 -2.02 -47.39
N TRP A 14 27.44 -1.18 -48.34
CA TRP A 14 26.58 -0.71 -49.43
C TRP A 14 26.18 -1.84 -50.39
N ALA A 15 27.09 -2.75 -50.74
CA ALA A 15 26.78 -3.92 -51.56
C ALA A 15 25.82 -4.90 -50.86
N GLN A 16 25.96 -5.10 -49.55
CA GLN A 16 25.02 -5.90 -48.76
C GLN A 16 23.63 -5.24 -48.70
N LEU A 17 23.59 -3.91 -48.52
CA LEU A 17 22.34 -3.13 -48.56
C LEU A 17 21.66 -3.20 -49.93
N GLU A 18 22.40 -3.07 -51.04
CA GLU A 18 21.85 -3.20 -52.39
C GLU A 18 21.27 -4.59 -52.66
N SER A 19 21.91 -5.66 -52.18
CA SER A 19 21.40 -7.03 -52.30
C SER A 19 20.11 -7.26 -51.50
N ALA A 20 20.00 -6.68 -50.30
CA ALA A 20 18.79 -6.74 -49.49
C ALA A 20 17.66 -5.91 -50.12
N LEU A 21 17.99 -4.74 -50.66
CA LEU A 21 17.05 -3.86 -51.36
C LEU A 21 16.54 -4.48 -52.68
N SER A 22 17.38 -5.23 -53.41
CA SER A 22 16.96 -5.95 -54.63
C SER A 22 16.03 -7.13 -54.32
N LEU A 23 16.26 -7.87 -53.23
CA LEU A 23 15.36 -8.90 -52.71
C LEU A 23 13.99 -8.34 -52.28
N ILE A 24 13.98 -7.18 -51.64
CA ILE A 24 12.73 -6.44 -51.32
C ILE A 24 11.98 -6.04 -52.60
N ARG A 25 12.71 -5.64 -53.65
CA ARG A 25 12.13 -5.23 -54.95
C ARG A 25 11.57 -6.40 -55.77
N HIS A 26 12.18 -7.58 -55.72
CA HIS A 26 11.76 -8.73 -56.52
C HIS A 26 10.71 -9.63 -55.84
N ARG A 27 10.67 -9.69 -54.50
CA ARG A 27 9.73 -10.54 -53.73
C ARG A 27 9.13 -9.74 -52.56
N PRO A 28 8.35 -8.68 -52.82
CA PRO A 28 7.94 -7.72 -51.79
C PRO A 28 7.14 -8.34 -50.63
N VAL A 29 6.30 -9.34 -50.90
CA VAL A 29 5.50 -10.03 -49.88
C VAL A 29 6.39 -10.86 -48.93
N TRP A 30 7.30 -11.66 -49.47
CA TRP A 30 8.20 -12.51 -48.69
C TRP A 30 9.24 -11.69 -47.92
N SER A 31 9.77 -10.64 -48.53
CA SER A 31 10.71 -9.73 -47.89
C SER A 31 10.04 -8.93 -46.76
N SER A 32 8.79 -8.52 -46.94
CA SER A 32 8.00 -7.87 -45.86
C SER A 32 7.69 -8.83 -44.72
N LEU A 33 7.30 -10.08 -45.02
CA LEU A 33 7.09 -11.13 -44.00
C LEU A 33 8.39 -11.46 -43.25
N ALA A 34 9.52 -11.57 -43.95
CA ALA A 34 10.82 -11.79 -43.34
C ALA A 34 11.23 -10.64 -42.43
N LEU A 35 11.06 -9.38 -42.86
CA LEU A 35 11.31 -8.20 -42.02
C LEU A 35 10.38 -8.15 -40.80
N ALA A 36 9.10 -8.51 -40.97
CA ALA A 36 8.13 -8.56 -39.88
C ALA A 36 8.50 -9.57 -38.78
N VAL A 37 9.26 -10.62 -39.11
CA VAL A 37 9.76 -11.61 -38.15
C VAL A 37 11.17 -11.27 -37.64
N LEU A 38 12.07 -10.86 -38.53
CA LEU A 38 13.48 -10.60 -38.20
C LEU A 38 13.65 -9.37 -37.32
N ILE A 39 12.91 -8.28 -37.56
CA ILE A 39 13.04 -7.04 -36.77
C ILE A 39 12.70 -7.28 -35.29
N PRO A 40 11.55 -7.88 -34.91
CA PRO A 40 11.26 -8.21 -33.52
C PRO A 40 12.28 -9.15 -32.89
N LEU A 41 12.79 -10.13 -33.65
CA LEU A 41 13.77 -11.09 -33.15
C LEU A 41 15.13 -10.43 -32.86
N VAL A 42 15.59 -9.57 -33.78
CA VAL A 42 16.81 -8.77 -33.58
C VAL A 42 16.65 -7.81 -32.41
N LEU A 43 15.49 -7.16 -32.28
CA LEU A 43 15.20 -6.27 -31.16
C LEU A 43 15.17 -7.04 -29.82
N ALA A 44 14.54 -8.21 -29.78
CA ALA A 44 14.50 -9.07 -28.60
C ALA A 44 15.91 -9.53 -28.21
N LEU A 45 16.73 -9.92 -29.18
CA LEU A 45 18.13 -10.30 -28.97
C LEU A 45 18.97 -9.12 -28.48
N ALA A 46 18.77 -7.92 -29.03
CA ALA A 46 19.46 -6.71 -28.58
C ALA A 46 19.08 -6.34 -27.14
N VAL A 47 17.79 -6.42 -26.80
CA VAL A 47 17.29 -6.20 -25.43
C VAL A 47 17.85 -7.24 -24.47
N ALA A 48 17.81 -8.52 -24.83
CA ALA A 48 18.42 -9.59 -24.03
C ALA A 48 19.92 -9.35 -23.83
N THR A 49 20.65 -9.02 -24.90
CA THR A 49 22.09 -8.71 -24.84
C THR A 49 22.38 -7.53 -23.92
N LEU A 50 21.57 -6.46 -23.98
CA LEU A 50 21.69 -5.32 -23.08
C LEU A 50 21.46 -5.73 -21.62
N MET A 51 20.41 -6.51 -21.34
CA MET A 51 20.02 -6.91 -20.00
C MET A 51 21.03 -7.88 -19.37
N PHE A 52 21.39 -8.95 -20.08
CA PHE A 52 22.39 -9.92 -19.63
C PHE A 52 23.80 -9.32 -19.64
N GLY A 53 24.15 -8.48 -20.61
CA GLY A 53 25.41 -7.73 -20.63
C GLY A 53 25.51 -6.78 -19.44
N THR A 54 24.44 -6.07 -19.08
CA THR A 54 24.40 -5.24 -17.85
C THR A 54 24.56 -6.09 -16.60
N ALA A 55 23.86 -7.22 -16.50
CA ALA A 55 23.97 -8.12 -15.36
C ALA A 55 25.38 -8.71 -15.23
N PHE A 56 26.00 -9.10 -16.36
CA PHE A 56 27.35 -9.62 -16.41
C PHE A 56 28.39 -8.55 -16.05
N TYR A 57 28.27 -7.34 -16.60
CA TYR A 57 29.10 -6.19 -16.23
C TYR A 57 29.01 -5.90 -14.72
N ARG A 58 27.79 -5.89 -14.16
CA ARG A 58 27.58 -5.71 -12.71
C ARG A 58 28.21 -6.86 -11.93
N TYR A 59 28.07 -8.09 -12.38
CA TYR A 59 28.73 -9.23 -11.74
C TYR A 59 30.25 -9.08 -11.72
N LEU A 60 30.87 -8.75 -12.86
CA LEU A 60 32.31 -8.48 -12.94
C LEU A 60 32.69 -7.35 -11.98
N LYS A 61 31.94 -6.24 -11.99
CA LYS A 61 32.18 -5.08 -11.13
C LYS A 61 32.09 -5.42 -9.63
N LEU A 62 31.03 -6.11 -9.22
CA LEU A 62 30.66 -6.31 -7.81
C LEU A 62 31.42 -7.47 -7.17
N ASP A 63 31.60 -8.59 -7.86
CA ASP A 63 32.13 -9.80 -7.24
C ASP A 63 33.53 -10.20 -7.71
N VAL A 64 33.88 -9.90 -8.97
CA VAL A 64 35.21 -10.20 -9.52
C VAL A 64 36.19 -9.08 -9.21
N LEU A 65 35.90 -7.86 -9.65
CA LEU A 65 36.75 -6.68 -9.48
C LEU A 65 36.59 -6.04 -8.09
N ARG A 66 35.43 -6.24 -7.44
CA ARG A 66 35.10 -5.70 -6.10
C ARG A 66 35.28 -4.18 -5.95
N ILE A 67 35.10 -3.43 -7.05
CA ILE A 67 35.27 -1.97 -7.09
C ILE A 67 34.03 -1.19 -6.62
N ASP A 68 33.01 -1.88 -6.12
CA ASP A 68 31.84 -1.21 -5.55
C ASP A 68 32.13 -0.81 -4.10
N PRO A 69 31.68 0.40 -3.67
CA PRO A 69 31.95 0.89 -2.33
C PRO A 69 31.41 -0.02 -1.24
N TYR A 70 30.46 -0.92 -1.54
CA TYR A 70 29.90 -1.85 -0.58
C TYR A 70 30.51 -3.25 -0.61
N SER A 71 31.61 -3.46 -1.33
CA SER A 71 32.27 -4.77 -1.42
C SER A 71 32.70 -5.33 -0.06
N HIS A 72 32.91 -4.45 0.93
CA HIS A 72 33.24 -4.76 2.31
C HIS A 72 32.03 -5.06 3.20
N PHE A 73 30.78 -4.87 2.75
CA PHE A 73 29.60 -5.26 3.53
C PHE A 73 29.26 -6.74 3.33
N PRO A 74 28.75 -7.42 4.37
CA PRO A 74 28.23 -8.77 4.24
C PRO A 74 27.21 -8.87 3.10
N THR A 75 27.23 -9.98 2.37
CA THR A 75 26.36 -10.21 1.21
C THR A 75 25.97 -11.69 1.19
N PRO A 76 24.69 -12.04 1.01
CA PRO A 76 24.28 -13.42 0.94
C PRO A 76 24.88 -14.11 -0.29
N GLY A 77 25.10 -15.41 -0.18
CA GLY A 77 25.57 -16.23 -1.30
C GLY A 77 24.52 -16.40 -2.41
N LYS A 78 24.75 -17.38 -3.28
CA LYS A 78 23.79 -17.74 -4.34
C LYS A 78 22.55 -18.38 -3.72
N THR A 79 21.38 -17.79 -3.96
CA THR A 79 20.08 -18.29 -3.46
C THR A 79 19.12 -18.74 -4.56
N ASP A 80 19.36 -18.30 -5.80
CA ASP A 80 18.47 -18.52 -6.93
C ASP A 80 19.17 -19.25 -8.08
N ARG A 81 18.40 -20.06 -8.83
CA ARG A 81 18.86 -20.71 -10.08
C ARG A 81 19.27 -19.67 -11.11
N TRP A 82 18.44 -18.64 -11.29
CA TRP A 82 18.64 -17.55 -12.25
C TRP A 82 19.31 -16.33 -11.60
N ARG A 83 20.49 -16.52 -11.02
CA ARG A 83 21.20 -15.47 -10.24
C ARG A 83 21.43 -14.17 -11.00
N PHE A 84 21.65 -14.21 -12.32
CA PHE A 84 21.90 -13.01 -13.11
C PHE A 84 20.63 -12.24 -13.46
N VAL A 85 19.45 -12.88 -13.36
CA VAL A 85 18.16 -12.25 -13.67
C VAL A 85 17.49 -11.78 -12.39
N THR A 86 17.40 -12.65 -11.38
CA THR A 86 16.64 -12.41 -10.15
C THR A 86 17.49 -12.06 -8.95
N GLY A 87 18.82 -12.25 -9.03
CA GLY A 87 19.71 -12.01 -7.90
C GLY A 87 19.35 -12.90 -6.71
N ASN A 88 18.97 -12.26 -5.61
CA ASN A 88 18.41 -12.86 -4.40
C ASN A 88 16.91 -12.57 -4.24
N LEU A 89 16.30 -11.77 -5.12
CA LEU A 89 14.87 -11.43 -5.02
C LEU A 89 13.96 -12.62 -5.28
N GLY A 90 14.40 -13.61 -6.06
CA GLY A 90 13.62 -14.83 -6.29
C GLY A 90 13.44 -15.61 -4.99
N PHE A 91 14.49 -15.71 -4.18
CA PHE A 91 14.45 -16.27 -2.83
C PHE A 91 13.54 -15.43 -1.91
N ILE A 92 13.77 -14.11 -1.84
CA ILE A 92 13.00 -13.22 -0.97
C ILE A 92 11.50 -13.29 -1.29
N ARG A 93 11.12 -13.26 -2.57
CA ARG A 93 9.71 -13.28 -2.99
C ARG A 93 8.99 -14.61 -2.77
N ARG A 94 9.72 -15.72 -2.61
CA ARG A 94 9.14 -17.03 -2.29
C ARG A 94 8.80 -17.16 -0.81
N HIS A 95 9.50 -16.45 0.05
CA HIS A 95 9.27 -16.45 1.49
C HIS A 95 8.14 -15.48 1.87
N PRO A 96 7.56 -15.65 3.07
CA PRO A 96 6.70 -14.63 3.65
C PRO A 96 7.38 -13.25 3.68
N PRO A 97 6.59 -12.16 3.65
CA PRO A 97 7.05 -10.79 3.80
C PRO A 97 8.07 -10.65 4.92
N SER A 98 9.15 -9.93 4.66
CA SER A 98 10.32 -9.74 5.54
C SER A 98 11.14 -10.99 5.89
N GLU A 99 10.57 -12.20 5.87
CA GLU A 99 11.25 -13.42 6.33
C GLU A 99 12.50 -13.76 5.51
N GLY A 100 12.43 -13.63 4.18
CA GLY A 100 13.62 -13.84 3.34
C GLY A 100 14.77 -12.88 3.66
N HIS A 101 14.45 -11.66 4.14
CA HIS A 101 15.45 -10.70 4.60
C HIS A 101 15.97 -11.00 6.01
N LEU A 102 15.08 -11.42 6.92
CA LEU A 102 15.42 -11.83 8.28
C LEU A 102 16.33 -13.06 8.26
N GLU A 103 16.06 -14.02 7.37
CA GLU A 103 16.92 -15.17 7.18
C GLU A 103 18.33 -14.80 6.73
N PHE A 104 18.46 -13.84 5.79
CA PHE A 104 19.78 -13.31 5.43
C PHE A 104 20.46 -12.61 6.60
N ALA A 105 19.72 -11.82 7.38
CA ALA A 105 20.26 -11.17 8.56
C ALA A 105 20.80 -12.18 9.58
N ARG A 106 20.05 -13.28 9.82
CA ARG A 106 20.46 -14.40 10.68
C ARG A 106 21.71 -15.11 10.15
N ARG A 107 21.71 -15.50 8.87
CA ARG A 107 22.84 -16.19 8.22
C ARG A 107 24.12 -15.35 8.20
N LEU A 108 23.99 -14.04 7.98
CA LEU A 108 25.13 -13.11 7.91
C LEU A 108 25.52 -12.53 9.27
N LYS A 109 24.74 -12.80 10.33
CA LYS A 109 24.90 -12.24 11.68
C LYS A 109 25.01 -10.70 11.67
N THR A 110 24.22 -10.04 10.84
CA THR A 110 24.18 -8.58 10.71
C THR A 110 22.80 -8.11 10.25
N LYS A 111 22.43 -6.89 10.61
CA LYS A 111 21.19 -6.22 10.17
C LYS A 111 21.43 -5.18 9.08
N VAL A 112 22.69 -5.04 8.68
CA VAL A 112 23.15 -4.17 7.61
C VAL A 112 23.95 -5.01 6.63
N TYR A 113 23.45 -5.16 5.42
CA TYR A 113 24.08 -5.97 4.38
C TYR A 113 23.67 -5.50 2.98
N THR A 114 24.36 -5.98 1.95
CA THR A 114 23.90 -5.79 0.56
C THR A 114 23.40 -7.09 -0.03
N TYR A 115 22.47 -7.01 -0.97
CA TYR A 115 22.01 -8.16 -1.73
C TYR A 115 21.82 -7.78 -3.20
N ARG A 116 21.53 -8.78 -4.05
CA ARG A 116 21.39 -8.58 -5.49
C ARG A 116 19.92 -8.61 -5.88
N GLY A 117 19.50 -7.59 -6.62
CA GLY A 117 18.19 -7.46 -7.21
C GLY A 117 18.14 -7.94 -8.66
N ILE A 118 17.17 -7.39 -9.38
CA ILE A 118 16.93 -7.72 -10.79
C ILE A 118 18.13 -7.29 -11.65
N PHE A 119 18.56 -8.15 -12.57
CA PHE A 119 19.77 -7.94 -13.41
C PHE A 119 21.00 -7.56 -12.58
N TYR A 120 21.17 -8.25 -11.45
CA TYR A 120 22.31 -8.10 -10.56
C TYR A 120 22.49 -6.69 -9.97
N SER A 121 21.41 -5.90 -9.88
CA SER A 121 21.46 -4.57 -9.27
C SER A 121 21.82 -4.68 -7.78
N PRO A 122 22.74 -3.87 -7.24
CA PRO A 122 23.02 -3.88 -5.81
C PRO A 122 21.95 -3.11 -5.03
N LEU A 123 21.43 -3.70 -3.95
CA LEU A 123 20.55 -3.04 -2.98
C LEU A 123 21.19 -3.09 -1.59
N VAL A 124 21.01 -2.01 -0.82
CA VAL A 124 21.45 -1.92 0.57
C VAL A 124 20.25 -2.18 1.48
N PHE A 125 20.39 -3.14 2.39
CA PHE A 125 19.42 -3.43 3.44
C PHE A 125 19.89 -2.79 4.74
N ILE A 126 19.05 -1.95 5.35
CA ILE A 126 19.37 -1.26 6.61
C ILE A 126 18.21 -1.46 7.59
N ALA A 127 18.34 -2.40 8.53
CA ALA A 127 17.44 -2.54 9.68
C ALA A 127 18.12 -1.99 10.94
N ASP A 128 18.15 -0.66 11.04
CA ASP A 128 18.73 0.07 12.18
C ASP A 128 17.86 1.29 12.51
N PRO A 129 17.36 1.46 13.76
CA PRO A 129 16.45 2.56 14.09
C PRO A 129 17.04 3.95 13.83
N ARG A 130 18.31 4.17 14.19
CA ARG A 130 18.99 5.46 14.02
C ARG A 130 19.16 5.81 12.54
N ALA A 131 19.52 4.82 11.72
CA ALA A 131 19.63 5.01 10.28
C ALA A 131 18.28 5.35 9.64
N MET A 132 17.22 4.63 10.01
CA MET A 132 15.87 4.87 9.50
C MET A 132 15.36 6.26 9.92
N LEU A 133 15.55 6.66 11.17
CA LEU A 133 15.23 8.01 11.64
C LEU A 133 16.03 9.07 10.90
N HIS A 134 17.32 8.83 10.63
CA HIS A 134 18.13 9.75 9.84
C HIS A 134 17.55 9.94 8.43
N ILE A 135 17.22 8.86 7.73
CA ILE A 135 16.65 8.87 6.37
C ILE A 135 15.31 9.62 6.33
N PHE A 136 14.45 9.40 7.33
CA PHE A 136 13.12 9.99 7.36
C PHE A 136 13.04 11.32 8.12
N SER A 137 14.13 11.80 8.71
CA SER A 137 14.15 13.05 9.46
C SER A 137 13.72 14.26 8.63
N ALA A 138 13.26 15.31 9.30
CA ALA A 138 12.89 16.56 8.64
C ALA A 138 14.03 17.16 7.81
N ALA A 139 15.27 17.01 8.27
CA ALA A 139 16.46 17.51 7.59
C ALA A 139 16.79 16.74 6.31
N ASN A 140 16.61 15.41 6.29
CA ASN A 140 17.15 14.58 5.22
C ASN A 140 16.10 13.94 4.32
N SER A 141 14.83 13.89 4.71
CA SER A 141 13.83 13.09 4.01
C SER A 141 13.66 13.43 2.52
N TYR A 142 13.90 14.68 2.13
CA TYR A 142 13.84 15.11 0.72
C TYR A 142 15.10 14.78 -0.10
N ASN A 143 16.18 14.36 0.55
CA ASN A 143 17.35 13.78 -0.11
C ASN A 143 17.14 12.29 -0.44
N PHE A 144 16.12 11.65 0.15
CA PHE A 144 15.79 10.24 -0.02
C PHE A 144 14.41 10.08 -0.65
N GLU A 145 14.35 10.15 -1.98
CA GLU A 145 13.08 10.07 -2.73
C GLU A 145 12.66 8.62 -3.03
N LYS A 146 11.42 8.39 -3.47
CA LYS A 146 11.05 7.09 -4.07
C LYS A 146 11.81 6.87 -5.40
N PRO A 147 12.24 5.63 -5.71
CA PRO A 147 12.82 5.29 -7.00
C PRO A 147 11.92 5.69 -8.18
N TYR A 148 12.53 6.05 -9.32
CA TYR A 148 11.82 6.50 -10.51
C TYR A 148 10.72 5.54 -10.97
N ILE A 149 11.03 4.23 -11.00
CA ILE A 149 10.06 3.20 -11.41
C ILE A 149 8.87 3.13 -10.45
N THR A 150 9.11 3.23 -9.13
CA THR A 150 8.04 3.29 -8.13
C THR A 150 7.14 4.50 -8.39
N ARG A 151 7.72 5.68 -8.61
CA ARG A 151 6.95 6.91 -8.89
C ARG A 151 6.17 6.83 -10.18
N LEU A 152 6.76 6.25 -11.22
CA LEU A 152 6.09 6.04 -12.50
C LEU A 152 4.89 5.11 -12.37
N VAL A 153 5.05 3.99 -11.65
CA VAL A 153 3.95 3.06 -11.40
C VAL A 153 2.86 3.77 -10.62
N LEU A 154 3.20 4.45 -9.51
CA LEU A 154 2.26 5.21 -8.69
C LEU A 154 1.50 6.28 -9.49
N ARG A 155 2.21 7.08 -10.29
CA ARG A 155 1.62 8.14 -11.11
C ARG A 155 0.63 7.61 -12.15
N ASN A 156 0.87 6.43 -12.69
CA ASN A 156 -0.01 5.80 -13.68
C ASN A 156 -1.30 5.22 -13.06
N PHE A 157 -1.52 5.32 -11.76
CA PHE A 157 -2.83 4.97 -11.17
C PHE A 157 -3.36 5.98 -10.15
N LEU A 158 -2.49 6.81 -9.55
CA LEU A 158 -2.86 7.89 -8.62
C LEU A 158 -2.85 9.28 -9.23
N GLY A 159 -2.18 9.51 -10.36
CA GLY A 159 -1.88 10.87 -10.80
C GLY A 159 -0.86 11.55 -9.89
N GLU A 160 -0.90 12.89 -9.80
CA GLU A 160 0.10 13.70 -9.10
C GLU A 160 -0.34 14.08 -7.67
N GLY A 161 -0.70 13.07 -6.87
CA GLY A 161 -1.06 13.22 -5.46
C GLY A 161 0.12 13.16 -4.49
N VAL A 162 -0.13 13.44 -3.20
CA VAL A 162 0.91 13.55 -2.16
C VAL A 162 1.75 12.28 -1.99
N LEU A 163 1.20 11.10 -2.30
CA LEU A 163 1.95 9.84 -2.23
C LEU A 163 3.00 9.73 -3.36
N VAL A 164 2.77 10.39 -4.49
CA VAL A 164 3.56 10.27 -5.73
C VAL A 164 4.63 11.35 -5.83
N VAL A 165 4.25 12.60 -5.53
CA VAL A 165 5.12 13.75 -5.73
C VAL A 165 6.31 13.76 -4.76
N GLU A 166 7.41 14.37 -5.19
CA GLU A 166 8.65 14.48 -4.43
C GLU A 166 9.14 15.93 -4.37
N GLY A 167 10.18 16.21 -3.57
CA GLY A 167 10.76 17.54 -3.44
C GLY A 167 9.79 18.63 -2.96
N ASP A 168 9.91 19.82 -3.54
CA ASP A 168 9.16 21.00 -3.10
C ASP A 168 7.67 20.94 -3.46
N ILE A 169 7.30 20.23 -4.52
CA ILE A 169 5.89 19.95 -4.85
C ILE A 169 5.23 19.19 -3.71
N HIS A 170 5.90 18.16 -3.18
CA HIS A 170 5.39 17.45 -2.01
C HIS A 170 5.29 18.34 -0.77
N LYS A 171 6.30 19.16 -0.48
CA LYS A 171 6.26 20.10 0.66
C LYS A 171 5.02 20.99 0.58
N ARG A 172 4.79 21.59 -0.60
CA ARG A 172 3.63 22.43 -0.88
C ARG A 172 2.33 21.66 -0.68
N GLN A 173 2.16 20.53 -1.37
CA GLN A 173 0.93 19.75 -1.26
C GLN A 173 0.67 19.33 0.19
N ARG A 174 1.68 18.79 0.89
CA ARG A 174 1.57 18.37 2.28
C ARG A 174 1.13 19.50 3.21
N LYS A 175 1.68 20.71 3.05
CA LYS A 175 1.33 21.90 3.86
C LYS A 175 -0.15 22.28 3.72
N ILE A 176 -0.72 22.15 2.51
CA ILE A 176 -2.13 22.51 2.24
C ILE A 176 -3.08 21.45 2.78
N ILE A 177 -2.75 20.16 2.65
CA ILE A 177 -3.68 19.08 3.02
C ILE A 177 -3.64 18.70 4.50
N GLN A 178 -2.53 19.00 5.21
CA GLN A 178 -2.33 18.58 6.59
C GLN A 178 -3.43 19.01 7.60
N PRO A 179 -4.05 20.20 7.50
CA PRO A 179 -5.12 20.61 8.41
C PRO A 179 -6.34 19.67 8.41
N ALA A 180 -6.65 19.04 7.27
CA ALA A 180 -7.76 18.09 7.16
C ALA A 180 -7.53 16.79 7.96
N PHE A 181 -6.28 16.53 8.38
CA PHE A 181 -5.90 15.37 9.20
C PHE A 181 -5.50 15.79 10.63
N SER A 182 -5.98 16.95 11.09
CA SER A 182 -5.82 17.38 12.47
C SER A 182 -6.63 16.50 13.44
N VAL A 183 -6.30 16.52 14.73
CA VAL A 183 -7.04 15.73 15.74
C VAL A 183 -8.52 16.14 15.77
N GLY A 184 -8.81 17.45 15.74
CA GLY A 184 -10.18 17.96 15.71
C GLY A 184 -10.94 17.46 14.47
N ALA A 185 -10.33 17.56 13.28
CA ALA A 185 -10.96 17.07 12.06
C ALA A 185 -11.27 15.56 12.11
N ILE A 186 -10.35 14.73 12.61
CA ILE A 186 -10.58 13.28 12.71
C ILE A 186 -11.63 12.94 13.77
N ARG A 187 -11.66 13.67 14.90
CA ARG A 187 -12.67 13.49 15.96
C ARG A 187 -14.09 13.62 15.41
N GLU A 188 -14.34 14.61 14.56
CA GLU A 188 -15.65 14.85 13.94
C GLU A 188 -16.08 13.75 12.95
N LEU A 189 -15.13 12.96 12.42
CA LEU A 189 -15.42 11.85 11.52
C LEU A 189 -15.79 10.56 12.26
N ASN A 190 -15.65 10.52 13.60
CA ASN A 190 -15.93 9.32 14.40
C ASN A 190 -17.34 8.73 14.19
N PRO A 191 -18.44 9.53 14.11
CA PRO A 191 -19.76 8.98 13.84
C PRO A 191 -19.84 8.21 12.51
N ILE A 192 -19.08 8.63 11.50
CA ILE A 192 -19.02 7.92 10.20
C ILE A 192 -18.32 6.57 10.38
N PHE A 193 -17.21 6.52 11.14
CA PHE A 193 -16.49 5.28 11.42
C PHE A 193 -17.37 4.28 12.18
N MET A 194 -18.08 4.74 13.23
CA MET A 194 -18.97 3.89 14.02
C MET A 194 -20.14 3.36 13.18
N ARG A 195 -20.79 4.22 12.39
CA ARG A 195 -21.93 3.84 11.56
C ARG A 195 -21.57 2.73 10.56
N TYR A 196 -20.53 2.93 9.73
CA TYR A 196 -20.15 1.90 8.76
C TYR A 196 -19.57 0.64 9.40
N SER A 197 -18.96 0.75 10.59
CA SER A 197 -18.50 -0.42 11.35
C SER A 197 -19.68 -1.24 11.88
N ARG A 198 -20.76 -0.57 12.31
CA ARG A 198 -22.03 -1.22 12.66
C ARG A 198 -22.69 -1.84 11.44
N ASP A 199 -22.80 -1.12 10.33
CA ASP A 199 -23.38 -1.62 9.07
C ASP A 199 -22.65 -2.88 8.58
N LEU A 200 -21.31 -2.90 8.70
CA LEU A 200 -20.48 -4.07 8.42
C LEU A 200 -20.85 -5.25 9.33
N ALA A 201 -20.97 -4.99 10.64
CA ALA A 201 -21.30 -6.03 11.60
C ALA A 201 -22.73 -6.56 11.39
N ASP A 202 -23.70 -5.69 11.12
CA ASP A 202 -25.08 -6.06 10.80
C ASP A 202 -25.12 -6.95 9.55
N LYS A 203 -24.38 -6.56 8.50
CA LYS A 203 -24.26 -7.36 7.27
C LYS A 203 -23.73 -8.77 7.54
N ILE A 204 -22.70 -8.89 8.37
CA ILE A 204 -22.13 -10.20 8.76
C ILE A 204 -23.14 -10.98 9.62
N GLY A 205 -23.84 -10.32 10.55
CA GLY A 205 -24.90 -10.91 11.37
C GLY A 205 -26.02 -11.52 10.53
N ASP A 206 -26.51 -10.77 9.53
CA ASP A 206 -27.54 -11.24 8.60
C ASP A 206 -27.08 -12.50 7.83
N MET A 207 -25.80 -12.55 7.42
CA MET A 207 -25.24 -13.72 6.75
C MET A 207 -25.19 -14.94 7.68
N ILE A 208 -24.86 -14.74 8.95
CA ILE A 208 -24.87 -15.80 9.97
C ILE A 208 -26.31 -16.31 10.19
N ASP A 209 -27.29 -15.42 10.35
CA ASP A 209 -28.69 -15.81 10.60
C ASP A 209 -29.30 -16.54 9.39
N ARG A 210 -28.97 -16.09 8.17
CA ARG A 210 -29.32 -16.79 6.92
C ARG A 210 -28.67 -18.17 6.83
N SER A 211 -27.46 -18.34 7.36
CA SER A 211 -26.80 -19.67 7.39
C SER A 211 -27.48 -20.64 8.36
N ALA A 212 -28.04 -20.13 9.47
CA ALA A 212 -28.69 -20.94 10.50
C ALA A 212 -30.10 -21.41 10.10
N SER A 213 -30.81 -20.63 9.28
CA SER A 213 -32.20 -20.88 8.87
C SER A 213 -32.36 -21.83 7.66
N ALA A 214 -31.26 -22.36 7.12
CA ALA A 214 -31.28 -23.22 5.93
C ALA A 214 -31.79 -24.65 6.20
N THR A 215 -32.79 -25.10 5.43
CA THR A 215 -33.39 -26.45 5.52
C THR A 215 -32.56 -27.50 4.76
N PRO A 216 -32.19 -28.67 5.34
CA PRO A 216 -31.41 -29.70 4.65
C PRO A 216 -32.14 -30.31 3.43
N GLY A 217 -31.46 -30.45 2.28
CA GLY A 217 -31.86 -31.41 1.22
C GLY A 217 -32.38 -30.87 -0.13
N LYS A 218 -32.04 -29.63 -0.55
CA LYS A 218 -32.25 -29.19 -1.95
C LYS A 218 -30.90 -29.08 -2.69
N LYS A 219 -30.79 -29.80 -3.82
CA LYS A 219 -29.56 -30.00 -4.62
C LYS A 219 -28.75 -28.72 -4.89
N GLY A 220 -27.50 -28.72 -4.44
CA GLY A 220 -26.44 -27.70 -4.63
C GLY A 220 -25.42 -27.67 -3.48
N GLU A 221 -25.26 -28.80 -2.78
CA GLU A 221 -25.06 -28.89 -1.33
C GLU A 221 -23.62 -28.61 -0.87
N GLY A 222 -23.43 -27.64 0.04
CA GLY A 222 -22.29 -27.63 0.97
C GLY A 222 -22.48 -28.71 2.05
N ALA A 223 -21.40 -29.13 2.71
CA ALA A 223 -21.39 -30.38 3.50
C ALA A 223 -22.36 -30.43 4.69
N ASP A 224 -22.77 -29.28 5.25
CA ASP A 224 -23.53 -29.20 6.51
C ASP A 224 -24.90 -28.48 6.39
N GLY A 225 -25.52 -28.42 5.20
CA GLY A 225 -26.89 -27.89 5.05
C GLY A 225 -27.03 -26.38 4.81
N ILE A 226 -25.94 -25.70 4.40
CA ILE A 226 -25.97 -24.29 3.97
C ILE A 226 -26.43 -24.23 2.50
N ASN A 227 -27.58 -23.61 2.25
CA ASN A 227 -28.30 -23.67 0.98
C ASN A 227 -27.90 -22.63 -0.09
N SER A 228 -27.03 -21.65 0.23
CA SER A 228 -26.61 -20.65 -0.76
C SER A 228 -25.20 -20.14 -0.46
N PRO A 229 -24.30 -20.05 -1.46
CA PRO A 229 -23.10 -19.24 -1.32
C PRO A 229 -23.49 -17.83 -0.93
N PHE A 230 -22.87 -17.31 0.13
CA PHE A 230 -22.87 -15.88 0.36
C PHE A 230 -21.93 -15.20 -0.64
N VAL A 231 -22.18 -13.91 -0.90
CA VAL A 231 -21.17 -13.07 -1.54
C VAL A 231 -19.88 -13.17 -0.73
N ALA A 232 -18.76 -13.40 -1.43
CA ALA A 232 -17.44 -13.58 -0.81
C ALA A 232 -17.26 -14.84 0.04
N GLN A 233 -18.10 -15.86 -0.18
CA GLN A 233 -17.85 -17.17 0.34
C GLN A 233 -17.12 -18.00 -0.73
N PRO A 234 -15.83 -18.30 -0.57
CA PRO A 234 -15.12 -19.17 -1.52
C PRO A 234 -15.84 -20.51 -1.70
N PRO A 235 -15.90 -21.13 -2.89
CA PRO A 235 -16.60 -22.41 -3.07
C PRO A 235 -16.17 -23.50 -2.09
N LYS A 236 -14.86 -23.65 -1.84
CA LYS A 236 -14.33 -24.60 -0.83
C LYS A 236 -14.75 -24.28 0.60
N SER A 237 -15.09 -23.03 0.88
CA SER A 237 -15.54 -22.64 2.22
C SER A 237 -16.95 -23.11 2.53
N LEU A 238 -17.79 -23.35 1.51
CA LEU A 238 -19.12 -23.97 1.67
C LEU A 238 -19.04 -25.36 2.28
N GLU A 239 -18.04 -26.14 1.86
CA GLU A 239 -17.82 -27.52 2.33
C GLU A 239 -17.46 -27.59 3.81
N VAL A 240 -16.95 -26.51 4.40
CA VAL A 240 -16.50 -26.46 5.79
C VAL A 240 -17.35 -25.53 6.65
N SER A 241 -18.34 -24.84 6.05
CA SER A 241 -19.22 -23.91 6.76
C SER A 241 -20.32 -24.68 7.49
N LYS A 242 -20.68 -24.23 8.70
CA LYS A 242 -21.72 -24.86 9.55
C LYS A 242 -22.92 -23.93 9.72
N PRO A 243 -24.14 -24.45 9.94
CA PRO A 243 -25.30 -23.60 10.26
C PRO A 243 -25.03 -22.71 11.47
N GLY A 244 -25.24 -21.40 11.33
CA GLY A 244 -24.92 -20.41 12.37
C GLY A 244 -23.42 -20.11 12.57
N ALA A 245 -22.54 -20.77 11.80
CA ALA A 245 -21.10 -20.54 11.82
C ALA A 245 -20.48 -20.67 10.41
N PRO A 246 -20.86 -19.80 9.46
CA PRO A 246 -20.33 -19.82 8.10
C PRO A 246 -18.87 -19.38 8.06
N VAL A 247 -18.13 -19.88 7.07
CA VAL A 247 -16.80 -19.38 6.73
C VAL A 247 -16.94 -18.26 5.71
N LEU A 248 -16.48 -17.07 6.07
CA LEU A 248 -16.60 -15.85 5.27
C LEU A 248 -15.20 -15.30 4.95
N ASP A 249 -15.00 -14.76 3.75
CA ASP A 249 -13.82 -13.95 3.48
C ASP A 249 -13.94 -12.59 4.17
N VAL A 250 -13.35 -12.45 5.35
CA VAL A 250 -13.42 -11.20 6.11
C VAL A 250 -12.69 -10.06 5.42
N SER A 251 -11.65 -10.36 4.61
CA SER A 251 -10.90 -9.32 3.89
C SER A 251 -11.75 -8.64 2.81
N TRP A 252 -12.71 -9.38 2.25
CA TRP A 252 -13.67 -8.85 1.30
C TRP A 252 -14.60 -7.81 1.92
N TRP A 253 -15.13 -8.11 3.11
CA TRP A 253 -16.09 -7.26 3.80
C TRP A 253 -15.42 -6.05 4.45
N THR A 254 -14.26 -6.23 5.08
CA THR A 254 -13.50 -5.09 5.64
C THR A 254 -13.05 -4.12 4.53
N THR A 255 -12.76 -4.61 3.32
CA THR A 255 -12.41 -3.74 2.18
C THR A 255 -13.59 -2.88 1.71
N ARG A 256 -14.82 -3.39 1.83
CA ARG A 256 -16.03 -2.63 1.47
C ARG A 256 -16.38 -1.58 2.49
N ALA A 257 -16.33 -1.96 3.77
CA ALA A 257 -16.54 -1.01 4.86
C ALA A 257 -15.52 0.13 4.78
N ALA A 258 -14.23 -0.19 4.62
CA ALA A 258 -13.20 0.83 4.50
C ALA A 258 -13.36 1.71 3.25
N LEU A 259 -13.84 1.15 2.13
CA LEU A 259 -14.13 1.91 0.91
C LEU A 259 -15.31 2.87 1.12
N ASP A 260 -16.38 2.43 1.77
CA ASP A 260 -17.54 3.27 2.09
C ASP A 260 -17.17 4.37 3.11
N ILE A 261 -16.35 4.03 4.11
CA ILE A 261 -15.82 4.99 5.11
C ILE A 261 -15.01 6.09 4.43
N ILE A 262 -13.99 5.74 3.63
CA ILE A 262 -13.17 6.77 2.96
C ILE A 262 -13.96 7.54 1.90
N GLY A 263 -14.96 6.90 1.27
CA GLY A 263 -15.89 7.56 0.37
C GLY A 263 -16.63 8.71 1.05
N ASP A 264 -17.24 8.41 2.18
CA ASP A 264 -18.06 9.35 2.93
C ASP A 264 -17.21 10.35 3.72
N ALA A 265 -16.38 9.87 4.64
CA ALA A 265 -15.54 10.72 5.48
C ALA A 265 -14.50 11.51 4.69
N GLY A 266 -14.08 10.99 3.53
CA GLY A 266 -13.10 11.64 2.66
C GLY A 266 -13.73 12.59 1.63
N PHE A 267 -14.86 12.22 1.03
CA PHE A 267 -15.37 12.90 -0.16
C PHE A 267 -16.87 13.21 -0.15
N GLY A 268 -17.62 12.78 0.87
CA GLY A 268 -19.09 12.85 0.86
C GLY A 268 -19.67 12.04 -0.31
N TYR A 269 -19.02 10.92 -0.64
CA TYR A 269 -19.39 10.03 -1.75
C TYR A 269 -19.73 8.63 -1.21
N HIS A 270 -20.96 8.18 -1.43
CA HIS A 270 -21.41 6.88 -0.98
C HIS A 270 -21.22 5.84 -2.09
N PHE A 271 -20.27 4.92 -1.91
CA PHE A 271 -20.07 3.80 -2.83
C PHE A 271 -21.10 2.68 -2.66
N ASP A 272 -21.79 2.64 -1.51
CA ASP A 272 -22.76 1.60 -1.16
C ASP A 272 -22.19 0.18 -1.29
N SER A 273 -20.90 0.01 -1.02
CA SER A 273 -20.15 -1.22 -1.26
C SER A 273 -20.58 -2.37 -0.34
N LEU A 274 -21.08 -2.07 0.86
CA LEU A 274 -21.64 -3.06 1.79
C LEU A 274 -23.02 -3.60 1.38
N LYS A 275 -23.78 -2.87 0.56
CA LYS A 275 -25.12 -3.30 0.09
C LYS A 275 -25.06 -4.35 -1.03
N ILE A 276 -23.86 -4.73 -1.49
CA ILE A 276 -23.69 -5.66 -2.61
C ILE A 276 -24.03 -7.09 -2.16
N ASP A 277 -25.09 -7.66 -2.74
CA ASP A 277 -25.57 -9.03 -2.52
C ASP A 277 -25.31 -10.00 -3.69
N VAL A 278 -24.49 -9.61 -4.68
CA VAL A 278 -24.24 -10.42 -5.89
C VAL A 278 -22.83 -11.04 -5.92
N ASP A 279 -22.74 -12.27 -6.43
CA ASP A 279 -21.51 -13.02 -6.67
C ASP A 279 -20.50 -12.19 -7.50
N PRO A 280 -19.26 -11.98 -7.03
CA PRO A 280 -18.30 -11.11 -7.71
C PRO A 280 -17.70 -11.71 -8.98
N SER A 281 -17.88 -13.01 -9.22
CA SER A 281 -17.58 -13.61 -10.52
C SER A 281 -18.48 -13.06 -11.65
N VAL A 282 -19.54 -12.31 -11.28
CA VAL A 282 -20.57 -11.79 -12.19
C VAL A 282 -20.53 -10.25 -12.35
N VAL A 283 -19.82 -9.48 -11.50
CA VAL A 283 -19.84 -8.00 -11.58
C VAL A 283 -18.45 -7.42 -11.87
N GLU A 284 -18.16 -7.19 -13.15
CA GLU A 284 -17.03 -6.34 -13.59
C GLU A 284 -17.37 -4.83 -13.57
N GLU A 285 -18.65 -4.46 -13.64
CA GLU A 285 -19.13 -3.07 -13.56
C GLU A 285 -20.35 -2.95 -12.63
N ARG A 286 -20.20 -2.20 -11.54
CA ARG A 286 -21.30 -1.79 -10.66
C ARG A 286 -22.19 -0.78 -11.38
N ALA A 287 -23.47 -1.06 -11.55
CA ALA A 287 -24.41 -0.11 -12.14
C ALA A 287 -24.49 1.15 -11.26
N GLY A 288 -24.14 2.32 -11.81
CA GLY A 288 -24.19 3.62 -11.12
C GLY A 288 -22.90 4.05 -10.40
N ASP A 289 -22.00 3.13 -10.03
CA ASP A 289 -20.73 3.45 -9.33
C ASP A 289 -19.56 3.60 -10.33
N VAL A 290 -19.63 4.68 -11.11
CA VAL A 290 -18.61 5.00 -12.14
C VAL A 290 -17.22 5.18 -11.52
N LEU A 291 -17.15 5.82 -10.36
CA LEU A 291 -15.88 6.09 -9.66
C LEU A 291 -15.23 4.78 -9.18
N GLY A 292 -15.98 3.90 -8.51
CA GLY A 292 -15.50 2.61 -8.03
C GLY A 292 -15.09 1.67 -9.16
N ASN A 293 -15.81 1.66 -10.29
CA ASN A 293 -15.46 0.84 -11.45
C ASN A 293 -14.16 1.30 -12.13
N ALA A 294 -14.04 2.61 -12.36
CA ALA A 294 -12.83 3.23 -12.92
C ALA A 294 -11.62 2.94 -12.04
N PHE A 295 -11.80 3.12 -10.73
CA PHE A 295 -10.80 2.81 -9.71
C PHE A 295 -10.36 1.34 -9.74
N ASN A 296 -11.29 0.39 -9.71
CA ASN A 296 -10.99 -1.04 -9.71
C ASN A 296 -10.22 -1.46 -10.97
N THR A 297 -10.56 -0.85 -12.11
CA THR A 297 -9.85 -1.06 -13.37
C THR A 297 -8.40 -0.59 -13.27
N LEU A 298 -8.15 0.64 -12.81
CA LEU A 298 -6.80 1.18 -12.61
C LEU A 298 -5.98 0.33 -11.62
N PHE A 299 -6.62 -0.18 -10.57
CA PHE A 299 -5.98 -1.02 -9.58
C PHE A 299 -5.57 -2.39 -10.15
N LYS A 300 -6.48 -3.11 -10.80
CA LYS A 300 -6.20 -4.39 -11.50
C LYS A 300 -5.08 -4.23 -12.53
N LEU A 301 -5.14 -3.16 -13.32
CA LEU A 301 -4.11 -2.81 -14.31
C LEU A 301 -2.78 -2.42 -13.69
N THR A 302 -2.71 -2.08 -12.41
CA THR A 302 -1.44 -1.76 -11.73
C THR A 302 -0.77 -3.02 -11.20
N LEU A 303 -1.55 -3.91 -10.57
CA LEU A 303 -1.01 -5.12 -9.94
C LEU A 303 -0.67 -6.24 -10.93
N SER A 304 -1.33 -6.29 -12.09
CA SER A 304 -1.06 -7.28 -13.13
C SER A 304 0.19 -6.93 -13.96
N VAL A 305 1.39 -7.31 -13.53
CA VAL A 305 2.62 -7.05 -14.30
C VAL A 305 3.01 -8.29 -15.11
N ASN A 306 2.65 -8.29 -16.40
CA ASN A 306 3.12 -9.31 -17.35
C ASN A 306 4.56 -9.01 -17.84
N LEU A 307 5.16 -9.94 -18.57
CA LEU A 307 6.53 -9.80 -19.09
C LEU A 307 6.70 -8.55 -19.95
N THR A 308 5.75 -8.24 -20.83
CA THR A 308 5.78 -7.04 -21.70
C THR A 308 5.83 -5.76 -20.87
N ARG A 309 4.99 -5.65 -19.83
CA ARG A 309 4.99 -4.49 -18.94
C ARG A 309 6.27 -4.41 -18.11
N PHE A 310 6.76 -5.55 -17.62
CA PHE A 310 8.05 -5.61 -16.92
C PHE A 310 9.19 -5.09 -17.80
N LEU A 311 9.28 -5.55 -19.06
CA LEU A 311 10.28 -5.09 -20.02
C LEU A 311 10.14 -3.59 -20.29
N GLN A 312 8.93 -3.08 -20.50
CA GLN A 312 8.67 -1.66 -20.70
C GLN A 312 9.17 -0.82 -19.52
N LEU A 313 8.83 -1.20 -18.29
CA LEU A 313 9.28 -0.51 -17.07
C LEU A 313 10.80 -0.62 -16.86
N TYR A 314 11.38 -1.78 -17.15
CA TYR A 314 12.82 -1.97 -16.99
C TYR A 314 13.61 -1.12 -18.00
N LEU A 315 13.20 -1.13 -19.26
CA LEU A 315 13.86 -0.37 -20.33
C LEU A 315 13.68 1.13 -20.12
N SER A 316 12.55 1.60 -19.60
CA SER A 316 12.34 3.03 -19.34
C SER A 316 13.20 3.62 -18.22
N ARG A 317 13.89 2.77 -17.43
CA ARG A 317 14.95 3.21 -16.51
C ARG A 317 16.09 3.91 -17.24
N TYR A 318 16.35 3.56 -18.51
CA TYR A 318 17.37 4.20 -19.32
C TYR A 318 16.80 5.46 -19.99
N PRO A 319 17.41 6.64 -19.82
CA PRO A 319 16.89 7.90 -20.37
C PRO A 319 16.59 7.86 -21.87
N LEU A 320 17.44 7.18 -22.65
CA LEU A 320 17.30 7.03 -24.11
C LEU A 320 16.10 6.17 -24.54
N LEU A 321 15.57 5.32 -23.66
CA LEU A 321 14.49 4.37 -23.95
C LEU A 321 13.16 4.75 -23.29
N ARG A 322 13.08 5.94 -22.67
CA ARG A 322 11.84 6.44 -22.04
C ARG A 322 10.67 6.58 -23.02
N TRP A 323 10.96 6.74 -24.31
CA TRP A 323 9.93 6.80 -25.34
C TRP A 323 9.11 5.50 -25.48
N ILE A 324 9.61 4.35 -25.00
CA ILE A 324 8.88 3.06 -25.03
C ILE A 324 7.58 3.15 -24.20
N GLU A 325 7.51 4.03 -23.19
CA GLU A 325 6.28 4.31 -22.44
C GLU A 325 5.21 5.04 -23.27
N ARG A 326 5.63 5.70 -24.36
CA ARG A 326 4.72 6.41 -25.25
C ARG A 326 4.01 5.47 -26.22
N ILE A 327 4.54 4.27 -26.45
CA ILE A 327 3.96 3.28 -27.38
C ILE A 327 2.51 2.97 -26.97
N PRO A 328 1.54 3.18 -27.88
CA PRO A 328 0.15 2.85 -27.61
C PRO A 328 -0.03 1.33 -27.51
N ASN A 329 -0.70 0.89 -26.45
CA ASN A 329 -1.10 -0.50 -26.27
C ASN A 329 -2.49 -0.55 -25.61
N GLU A 330 -3.15 -1.71 -25.68
CA GLU A 330 -4.49 -1.93 -25.11
C GLU A 330 -4.54 -1.52 -23.63
N ARG A 331 -3.57 -1.98 -22.83
CA ARG A 331 -3.43 -1.60 -21.42
C ARG A 331 -3.43 -0.08 -21.21
N LYS A 332 -2.71 0.67 -22.04
CA LYS A 332 -2.62 2.13 -21.96
C LYS A 332 -3.94 2.79 -22.32
N ARG A 333 -4.66 2.27 -23.33
CA ARG A 333 -6.01 2.74 -23.66
C ARG A 333 -6.96 2.51 -22.48
N MET A 334 -7.02 1.28 -21.96
CA MET A 334 -7.82 0.97 -20.78
C MET A 334 -7.47 1.85 -19.56
N THR A 335 -6.17 2.12 -19.37
CA THR A 335 -5.71 3.04 -18.30
C THR A 335 -6.24 4.45 -18.54
N GLN A 336 -6.13 4.98 -19.77
CA GLN A 336 -6.61 6.31 -20.13
C GLN A 336 -8.13 6.43 -20.00
N ASP A 337 -8.88 5.42 -20.44
CA ASP A 337 -10.35 5.41 -20.37
C ASP A 337 -10.83 5.35 -18.92
N ALA A 338 -10.21 4.50 -18.09
CA ALA A 338 -10.50 4.43 -16.66
C ALA A 338 -10.15 5.75 -15.95
N TYR A 339 -9.01 6.37 -16.29
CA TYR A 339 -8.68 7.69 -15.77
C TYR A 339 -9.66 8.78 -16.17
N ALA A 340 -10.11 8.79 -17.42
CA ALA A 340 -11.06 9.79 -17.90
C ALA A 340 -12.40 9.69 -17.14
N LYS A 341 -12.90 8.48 -16.89
CA LYS A 341 -14.08 8.24 -16.04
C LYS A 341 -13.85 8.73 -14.60
N LEU A 342 -12.68 8.43 -14.03
CA LEU A 342 -12.33 8.86 -12.68
C LEU A 342 -12.24 10.39 -12.58
N GLU A 343 -11.60 11.03 -13.56
CA GLU A 343 -11.41 12.47 -13.64
C GLU A 343 -12.76 13.19 -13.74
N ASP A 344 -13.68 12.69 -14.58
CA ASP A 344 -15.03 13.26 -14.72
C ASP A 344 -15.79 13.28 -13.39
N VAL A 345 -15.91 12.13 -12.72
CA VAL A 345 -16.64 12.05 -11.44
C VAL A 345 -15.93 12.86 -10.35
N SER A 346 -14.60 12.79 -10.29
CA SER A 346 -13.82 13.57 -9.33
C SER A 346 -14.01 15.08 -9.53
N MET A 347 -14.11 15.53 -10.78
CA MET A 347 -14.34 16.94 -11.08
C MET A 347 -15.74 17.40 -10.72
N GLN A 348 -16.75 16.55 -10.87
CA GLN A 348 -18.09 16.85 -10.37
C GLN A 348 -18.13 17.01 -8.85
N ILE A 349 -17.38 16.18 -8.10
CA ILE A 349 -17.23 16.30 -6.65
C ILE A 349 -16.54 17.62 -6.27
N VAL A 350 -15.41 17.92 -6.93
CA VAL A 350 -14.65 19.16 -6.68
C VAL A 350 -15.49 20.40 -6.99
N GLU A 351 -16.17 20.46 -8.13
CA GLU A 351 -16.99 21.63 -8.50
C GLU A 351 -18.17 21.84 -7.56
N ARG A 352 -18.83 20.76 -7.12
CA ARG A 352 -19.89 20.83 -6.12
C ARG A 352 -19.36 21.46 -4.82
N LYS A 353 -18.21 20.99 -4.35
CA LYS A 353 -17.58 21.49 -3.12
C LYS A 353 -17.08 22.92 -3.22
N LYS A 354 -16.50 23.32 -4.37
CA LYS A 354 -16.12 24.71 -4.62
C LYS A 354 -17.32 25.64 -4.44
N ARG A 355 -18.49 25.27 -4.96
CA ARG A 355 -19.72 26.07 -4.82
C ARG A 355 -20.17 26.16 -3.37
N GLN A 356 -20.20 25.02 -2.67
CA GLN A 356 -20.55 24.97 -1.26
C GLN A 356 -19.64 25.85 -0.40
N ILE A 357 -18.32 25.66 -0.49
CA ILE A 357 -17.32 26.40 0.29
C ILE A 357 -17.41 27.91 0.00
N ARG A 358 -17.59 28.32 -1.27
CA ARG A 358 -17.78 29.75 -1.60
C ARG A 358 -19.02 30.34 -0.92
N GLY A 359 -20.11 29.58 -0.89
CA GLY A 359 -21.35 29.99 -0.20
C GLY A 359 -21.14 30.17 1.30
N GLU A 360 -20.51 29.19 1.95
CA GLU A 360 -20.20 29.22 3.39
C GLU A 360 -19.25 30.37 3.74
N MET A 361 -18.18 30.56 2.96
CA MET A 361 -17.23 31.67 3.16
C MET A 361 -17.91 33.03 2.98
N ALA A 362 -18.81 33.18 2.01
CA ALA A 362 -19.54 34.42 1.80
C ALA A 362 -20.52 34.72 2.95
N ALA A 363 -21.23 33.70 3.44
CA ALA A 363 -22.11 33.82 4.58
C ALA A 363 -21.34 34.19 5.86
N GLU A 364 -20.15 33.60 6.07
CA GLU A 364 -19.30 33.89 7.22
C GLU A 364 -18.71 35.31 7.17
N LEU A 365 -18.26 35.78 6.00
CA LEU A 365 -17.83 37.16 5.82
C LEU A 365 -18.97 38.16 6.08
N ALA A 366 -20.18 37.84 5.60
CA ALA A 366 -21.37 38.66 5.87
C ALA A 366 -21.70 38.70 7.37
N ALA A 367 -21.59 37.58 8.09
CA ALA A 367 -21.82 37.51 9.53
C ALA A 367 -20.77 38.27 10.36
N ARG A 368 -19.50 38.28 9.93
CA ARG A 368 -18.40 38.98 10.61
C ARG A 368 -18.36 40.49 10.33
N GLY A 369 -19.19 41.01 9.43
CA GLY A 369 -19.21 42.43 9.05
C GLY A 369 -17.90 42.93 8.41
N THR A 370 -16.99 42.04 8.01
CA THR A 370 -15.68 42.35 7.46
C THR A 370 -15.70 42.17 5.94
N ALA A 371 -15.80 43.29 5.21
CA ALA A 371 -16.03 43.27 3.76
C ALA A 371 -14.75 43.14 2.89
N THR A 372 -13.55 43.19 3.47
CA THR A 372 -12.32 43.46 2.70
C THR A 372 -11.18 42.47 2.85
N SER A 373 -11.16 41.61 3.87
CA SER A 373 -10.15 40.54 4.00
C SER A 373 -10.84 39.19 3.98
N GLY A 374 -10.66 38.43 2.91
CA GLY A 374 -11.17 37.05 2.85
C GLY A 374 -10.66 36.20 4.02
N LEU A 375 -11.32 35.08 4.29
CA LEU A 375 -10.95 34.21 5.43
C LEU A 375 -9.53 33.67 5.26
N THR A 376 -8.75 33.78 6.33
CA THR A 376 -7.38 33.30 6.44
C THR A 376 -7.34 31.85 6.93
N LYS A 377 -6.18 31.22 6.86
CA LYS A 377 -5.98 29.88 7.43
C LYS A 377 -6.24 29.85 8.94
N ALA A 378 -5.88 30.90 9.67
CA ALA A 378 -6.12 31.00 11.11
C ALA A 378 -7.63 30.99 11.43
N ASP A 379 -8.45 31.67 10.62
CA ASP A 379 -9.91 31.67 10.77
C ASP A 379 -10.53 30.27 10.60
N PHE A 380 -9.85 29.40 9.85
CA PHE A 380 -10.26 28.00 9.66
C PHE A 380 -9.76 27.09 10.78
N ASP A 381 -8.55 27.35 11.29
CA ASP A 381 -7.94 26.57 12.36
C ASP A 381 -8.61 26.86 13.74
N GLU A 382 -9.09 28.08 13.99
CA GLU A 382 -9.81 28.48 15.22
C GLU A 382 -11.14 27.72 15.38
N LYS A 383 -11.95 27.65 14.31
CA LYS A 383 -13.17 26.83 14.27
C LYS A 383 -12.91 25.33 14.42
N ALA A 384 -11.72 24.84 14.06
CA ALA A 384 -11.35 23.44 14.27
C ALA A 384 -10.87 23.16 15.72
N GLY A 385 -10.54 24.20 16.49
CA GLY A 385 -9.98 24.12 17.85
C GLY A 385 -10.98 24.38 18.98
N ASP A 386 -12.05 25.15 18.73
CA ASP A 386 -12.95 25.65 19.77
C ASP A 386 -13.93 24.61 20.35
N GLY A 387 -13.93 23.37 19.90
CA GLY A 387 -14.92 22.35 20.30
C GLY A 387 -16.37 22.68 19.88
N VAL A 388 -16.61 23.90 19.36
CA VAL A 388 -17.74 24.26 18.53
C VAL A 388 -17.48 23.60 17.18
N GLY A 389 -17.99 22.37 17.06
CA GLY A 389 -17.68 21.43 15.99
C GLY A 389 -17.63 22.05 14.60
N VAL A 390 -16.79 21.42 13.78
CA VAL A 390 -16.86 21.56 12.33
C VAL A 390 -18.32 21.32 11.92
N ALA A 391 -18.95 22.24 11.20
CA ALA A 391 -20.37 22.13 10.84
C ALA A 391 -20.67 20.73 10.25
N PRO A 392 -21.83 20.11 10.57
CA PRO A 392 -22.22 18.81 10.05
C PRO A 392 -22.04 18.73 8.52
N GLY A 393 -21.25 17.77 8.04
CA GLY A 393 -21.03 17.54 6.61
C GLY A 393 -19.69 18.00 6.02
N MET A 394 -18.69 18.36 6.84
CA MET A 394 -17.33 18.62 6.33
C MET A 394 -16.46 17.36 6.32
N ASP A 395 -16.34 16.75 5.16
CA ASP A 395 -15.38 15.67 4.89
C ASP A 395 -13.94 16.20 4.66
N LEU A 396 -12.97 15.27 4.53
CA LEU A 396 -11.55 15.61 4.34
C LEU A 396 -11.33 16.53 3.13
N LEU A 397 -11.98 16.26 2.00
CA LEU A 397 -11.80 17.06 0.79
C LEU A 397 -12.37 18.47 0.97
N HIS A 398 -13.49 18.62 1.68
CA HIS A 398 -14.04 19.92 2.03
C HIS A 398 -13.02 20.74 2.85
N LEU A 399 -12.44 20.15 3.90
CA LEU A 399 -11.43 20.79 4.73
C LEU A 399 -10.16 21.16 3.94
N MET A 400 -9.68 20.25 3.08
CA MET A 400 -8.53 20.48 2.20
C MET A 400 -8.77 21.63 1.23
N MET A 401 -9.96 21.68 0.62
CA MET A 401 -10.32 22.73 -0.34
C MET A 401 -10.53 24.08 0.34
N ARG A 402 -11.13 24.09 1.54
CA ARG A 402 -11.27 25.30 2.36
C ARG A 402 -9.90 25.88 2.68
N ALA A 403 -8.96 25.05 3.16
CA ALA A 403 -7.57 25.46 3.40
C ALA A 403 -6.87 25.94 2.12
N ASN A 404 -7.12 25.30 0.97
CA ASN A 404 -6.56 25.71 -0.32
C ASN A 404 -7.12 27.06 -0.82
N MET A 405 -8.35 27.40 -0.43
CA MET A 405 -9.04 28.62 -0.85
C MET A 405 -8.78 29.84 0.04
N ALA A 406 -8.09 29.67 1.17
CA ALA A 406 -7.77 30.74 2.10
C ALA A 406 -7.09 31.95 1.41
N ALA A 407 -7.37 33.14 1.92
CA ALA A 407 -6.92 34.41 1.34
C ALA A 407 -5.41 34.66 1.53
N ASP A 408 -4.84 34.15 2.62
CA ASP A 408 -3.43 34.25 3.00
C ASP A 408 -2.54 33.19 2.31
N VAL A 409 -3.13 32.25 1.56
CA VAL A 409 -2.38 31.28 0.76
C VAL A 409 -2.01 31.89 -0.58
N ASN A 410 -0.70 31.99 -0.84
CA ASN A 410 -0.18 32.47 -2.12
C ASN A 410 -0.68 31.61 -3.28
N THR A 411 -1.09 32.23 -4.39
CA THR A 411 -1.58 31.53 -5.59
C THR A 411 -0.63 30.44 -6.10
N LYS A 412 0.70 30.60 -5.93
CA LYS A 412 1.69 29.57 -6.29
C LYS A 412 1.72 28.36 -5.35
N GLU A 413 1.23 28.53 -4.13
CA GLU A 413 1.11 27.48 -3.11
C GLU A 413 -0.20 26.69 -3.23
N LYS A 414 -1.23 27.25 -3.91
CA LYS A 414 -2.52 26.59 -4.10
C LYS A 414 -2.40 25.34 -4.98
N LEU A 415 -3.21 24.35 -4.66
CA LEU A 415 -3.45 23.15 -5.46
C LEU A 415 -4.34 23.50 -6.65
N ASP A 416 -3.91 23.09 -7.84
CA ASP A 416 -4.78 23.12 -9.02
C ASP A 416 -5.77 21.93 -9.05
N ASP A 417 -6.68 21.96 -10.01
CA ASP A 417 -7.74 20.94 -10.13
C ASP A 417 -7.19 19.53 -10.37
N LYS A 418 -6.09 19.41 -11.14
CA LYS A 418 -5.45 18.11 -11.38
C LYS A 418 -4.77 17.59 -10.12
N GLU A 419 -4.16 18.47 -9.34
CA GLU A 419 -3.58 18.13 -8.04
C GLU A 419 -4.65 17.71 -7.03
N LEU A 420 -5.82 18.37 -7.02
CA LEU A 420 -6.97 17.98 -6.19
C LEU A 420 -7.49 16.59 -6.58
N ILE A 421 -7.68 16.31 -7.87
CA ILE A 421 -8.04 14.97 -8.36
C ILE A 421 -6.97 13.93 -7.94
N GLY A 422 -5.69 14.29 -8.05
CA GLY A 422 -4.58 13.44 -7.59
C GLY A 422 -4.61 13.17 -6.09
N GLN A 423 -5.15 14.07 -5.26
CA GLN A 423 -5.39 13.79 -3.84
C GLN A 423 -6.56 12.83 -3.64
N ILE A 424 -7.66 12.98 -4.39
CA ILE A 424 -8.84 12.10 -4.28
C ILE A 424 -8.43 10.64 -4.54
N THR A 425 -7.77 10.38 -5.65
CA THR A 425 -7.24 9.03 -5.98
C THR A 425 -6.26 8.50 -4.93
N THR A 426 -5.35 9.36 -4.45
CA THR A 426 -4.36 9.00 -3.43
C THR A 426 -5.01 8.61 -2.12
N LEU A 427 -5.97 9.42 -1.65
CA LEU A 427 -6.67 9.20 -0.40
C LEU A 427 -7.63 8.02 -0.49
N LEU A 428 -8.29 7.79 -1.63
CA LEU A 428 -9.06 6.58 -1.88
C LEU A 428 -8.16 5.36 -1.65
N ILE A 429 -7.06 5.17 -2.41
CA ILE A 429 -6.22 3.96 -2.29
C ILE A 429 -5.56 3.85 -0.92
N ALA A 430 -4.92 4.91 -0.47
CA ALA A 430 -4.16 4.87 0.78
C ALA A 430 -5.07 4.78 2.02
N GLY A 431 -6.34 5.17 1.90
CA GLY A 431 -7.31 5.18 3.00
C GLY A 431 -7.92 3.81 3.28
N HIS A 432 -8.35 3.05 2.26
CA HIS A 432 -9.09 1.80 2.51
C HIS A 432 -8.23 0.53 2.47
N GLU A 433 -7.37 0.36 1.45
CA GLU A 433 -6.65 -0.91 1.22
C GLU A 433 -5.71 -1.28 2.37
N THR A 434 -5.10 -0.28 3.04
CA THR A 434 -4.23 -0.55 4.19
C THR A 434 -5.02 -0.91 5.44
N THR A 435 -6.08 -0.16 5.75
CA THR A 435 -6.89 -0.37 6.96
C THR A 435 -7.67 -1.68 6.86
N SER A 436 -8.25 -1.99 5.69
CA SER A 436 -9.01 -3.23 5.50
C SER A 436 -8.15 -4.48 5.63
N ASN A 437 -6.97 -4.50 5.01
CA ASN A 437 -6.02 -5.61 5.14
C ASN A 437 -5.52 -5.75 6.58
N GLN A 438 -5.22 -4.64 7.25
CA GLN A 438 -4.80 -4.67 8.65
C GLN A 438 -5.91 -5.25 9.54
N THR A 439 -7.17 -4.89 9.29
CA THR A 439 -8.34 -5.43 10.03
C THR A 439 -8.45 -6.93 9.82
N ALA A 440 -8.40 -7.41 8.57
CA ALA A 440 -8.46 -8.83 8.27
C ALA A 440 -7.32 -9.63 8.91
N TRP A 441 -6.08 -9.12 8.87
CA TRP A 441 -4.94 -9.76 9.55
C TRP A 441 -5.11 -9.79 11.07
N THR A 442 -5.69 -8.75 11.66
CA THR A 442 -5.92 -8.69 13.12
C THR A 442 -6.97 -9.70 13.55
N LEU A 443 -8.08 -9.79 12.82
CA LEU A 443 -9.10 -10.82 13.06
C LEU A 443 -8.51 -12.23 12.93
N TRP A 444 -7.65 -12.46 11.94
CA TRP A 444 -6.97 -13.76 11.79
C TRP A 444 -6.00 -14.09 12.94
N LEU A 445 -5.29 -13.09 13.47
CA LEU A 445 -4.41 -13.23 14.63
C LEU A 445 -5.22 -13.55 15.90
N LEU A 446 -6.33 -12.84 16.13
CA LEU A 446 -7.24 -13.05 17.25
C LEU A 446 -7.98 -14.40 17.15
N ALA A 447 -8.34 -14.83 15.93
CA ALA A 447 -8.99 -16.11 15.68
C ALA A 447 -8.10 -17.31 16.04
N GLY A 448 -6.77 -17.13 16.00
CA GLY A 448 -5.81 -18.13 16.48
C GLY A 448 -5.56 -18.09 17.99
N LYS A 449 -6.14 -17.13 18.71
CA LYS A 449 -5.94 -16.88 20.15
C LYS A 449 -7.26 -16.49 20.85
N PRO A 450 -8.19 -17.45 21.04
CA PRO A 450 -9.52 -17.18 21.59
C PRO A 450 -9.50 -16.46 22.93
N GLU A 451 -8.49 -16.70 23.77
CA GLU A 451 -8.29 -16.05 25.06
C GLU A 451 -8.06 -14.53 24.94
N LEU A 452 -7.27 -14.10 23.94
CA LEU A 452 -7.04 -12.67 23.68
C LEU A 452 -8.25 -12.02 23.03
N GLN A 453 -8.95 -12.78 22.17
CA GLN A 453 -10.20 -12.34 21.57
C GLN A 453 -11.28 -12.09 22.63
N GLN A 454 -11.41 -12.99 23.61
CA GLN A 454 -12.33 -12.82 24.73
C GLN A 454 -11.93 -11.63 25.61
N LYS A 455 -10.66 -11.48 25.96
CA LYS A 455 -10.19 -10.35 26.78
C LYS A 455 -10.45 -8.99 26.11
N LEU A 456 -10.25 -8.91 24.79
CA LEU A 456 -10.61 -7.71 24.02
C LEU A 456 -12.12 -7.46 24.01
N ARG A 457 -12.91 -8.53 23.87
CA ARG A 457 -14.37 -8.45 23.92
C ARG A 457 -14.87 -7.95 25.27
N ASP A 458 -14.28 -8.41 26.37
CA ASP A 458 -14.64 -7.98 27.71
C ASP A 458 -14.48 -6.46 27.86
N GLU A 459 -13.32 -5.90 27.46
CA GLU A 459 -13.10 -4.43 27.44
C GLU A 459 -14.09 -3.72 26.49
N ILE A 460 -14.36 -4.27 25.31
CA ILE A 460 -15.35 -3.68 24.39
C ILE A 460 -16.73 -3.59 25.07
N HIS A 461 -17.17 -4.64 25.75
CA HIS A 461 -18.50 -4.65 26.40
C HIS A 461 -18.57 -3.76 27.65
N GLU A 462 -17.45 -3.49 28.33
CA GLU A 462 -17.39 -2.49 29.41
C GLU A 462 -17.74 -1.08 28.90
N HIS A 463 -17.39 -0.77 27.65
CA HIS A 463 -17.65 0.52 27.03
C HIS A 463 -18.96 0.57 26.22
N PHE A 464 -19.21 -0.43 25.37
CA PHE A 464 -20.35 -0.42 24.43
C PHE A 464 -21.62 -1.07 24.99
N GLY A 465 -21.54 -1.72 26.16
CA GLY A 465 -22.59 -2.63 26.63
C GLY A 465 -22.63 -3.93 25.84
N TRP A 466 -23.30 -4.94 26.40
CA TRP A 466 -23.40 -6.26 25.76
C TRP A 466 -24.23 -6.27 24.47
N ASP A 467 -25.26 -5.42 24.41
CA ASP A 467 -26.09 -5.22 23.21
C ASP A 467 -25.36 -4.49 22.08
N MET A 468 -24.23 -3.85 22.39
CA MET A 468 -23.46 -3.01 21.46
C MET A 468 -24.29 -1.85 20.89
N ASP A 469 -25.27 -1.36 21.66
CA ASP A 469 -26.14 -0.24 21.29
C ASP A 469 -25.63 1.10 21.83
N HIS A 470 -24.74 1.09 22.83
CA HIS A 470 -24.12 2.31 23.33
C HIS A 470 -23.10 2.86 22.32
N GLU A 471 -23.30 4.11 21.88
CA GLU A 471 -22.36 4.82 21.01
C GLU A 471 -21.32 5.57 21.83
N ILE A 472 -20.05 5.22 21.63
CA ILE A 472 -18.93 5.92 22.28
C ILE A 472 -18.32 7.01 21.38
N GLY A 473 -17.78 8.04 22.03
CA GLY A 473 -17.07 9.12 21.36
C GLY A 473 -15.65 8.75 20.92
N TYR A 474 -15.01 9.63 20.13
CA TYR A 474 -13.64 9.46 19.65
C TYR A 474 -12.62 9.30 20.80
N ASP A 475 -12.69 10.16 21.82
CA ASP A 475 -11.69 10.17 22.89
C ASP A 475 -11.81 8.89 23.76
N GLU A 476 -13.03 8.38 23.94
CA GLU A 476 -13.27 7.11 24.62
C GLU A 476 -12.75 5.92 23.80
N LEU A 477 -13.10 5.83 22.51
CA LEU A 477 -12.59 4.78 21.59
C LEU A 477 -11.06 4.76 21.57
N MET A 478 -10.45 5.93 21.50
CA MET A 478 -8.99 6.04 21.45
C MET A 478 -8.33 5.73 22.80
N GLY A 479 -9.07 5.86 23.90
CA GLY A 479 -8.63 5.63 25.28
C GLY A 479 -8.68 4.18 25.77
N MET A 480 -9.36 3.28 25.05
CA MET A 480 -9.41 1.84 25.38
C MET A 480 -8.01 1.22 25.34
N GLU A 481 -7.51 0.78 26.50
CA GLU A 481 -6.10 0.41 26.72
C GLU A 481 -5.74 -0.90 26.03
N TYR A 482 -6.54 -1.95 26.23
CA TYR A 482 -6.27 -3.27 25.68
C TYR A 482 -6.53 -3.32 24.17
N LEU A 483 -7.54 -2.61 23.67
CA LEU A 483 -7.74 -2.36 22.25
C LEU A 483 -6.52 -1.69 21.64
N ASP A 484 -5.96 -0.65 22.28
CA ASP A 484 -4.75 0.01 21.80
C ASP A 484 -3.54 -0.94 21.76
N ALA A 485 -3.40 -1.78 22.78
CA ALA A 485 -2.39 -2.83 22.85
C ALA A 485 -2.53 -3.85 21.71
N VAL A 486 -3.74 -4.35 21.45
CA VAL A 486 -4.06 -5.25 20.32
C VAL A 486 -3.73 -4.59 18.99
N CYS A 487 -4.11 -3.32 18.81
CA CYS A 487 -3.86 -2.56 17.60
C CYS A 487 -2.37 -2.43 17.31
N LYS A 488 -1.61 -1.94 18.30
CA LYS A 488 -0.16 -1.75 18.18
C LYS A 488 0.57 -3.07 17.95
N GLU A 489 0.16 -4.13 18.63
CA GLU A 489 0.76 -5.45 18.42
C GLU A 489 0.48 -5.97 17.02
N SER A 490 -0.73 -5.77 16.49
CA SER A 490 -1.08 -6.16 15.12
C SER A 490 -0.23 -5.42 14.09
N PHE A 491 -0.08 -4.09 14.24
CA PHE A 491 0.78 -3.28 13.38
C PHE A 491 2.24 -3.73 13.41
N ARG A 492 2.68 -4.25 14.55
CA ARG A 492 4.04 -4.72 14.78
C ARG A 492 4.29 -6.05 14.04
N VAL A 493 3.46 -7.07 14.30
CA VAL A 493 3.66 -8.41 13.74
C VAL A 493 3.25 -8.53 12.27
N LYS A 494 2.22 -7.78 11.84
CA LYS A 494 1.67 -7.79 10.48
C LYS A 494 1.46 -6.37 9.97
N SER A 495 2.55 -5.67 9.65
CA SER A 495 2.47 -4.31 9.10
C SER A 495 1.92 -4.31 7.67
N ALA A 496 0.73 -3.71 7.45
CA ALA A 496 0.08 -3.63 6.12
C ALA A 496 1.03 -3.27 4.97
N VAL A 497 1.97 -2.36 5.21
CA VAL A 497 3.10 -2.06 4.32
C VAL A 497 4.40 -2.54 4.98
N PRO A 498 4.95 -3.71 4.57
CA PRO A 498 6.07 -4.33 5.28
C PRO A 498 7.44 -3.72 4.95
N SER A 499 7.53 -2.90 3.90
CA SER A 499 8.79 -2.25 3.50
C SER A 499 8.56 -1.08 2.55
N THR A 500 9.56 -0.20 2.41
CA THR A 500 9.62 0.80 1.34
C THR A 500 11.04 0.91 0.78
N VAL A 501 11.21 1.58 -0.36
CA VAL A 501 12.51 1.79 -0.99
C VAL A 501 12.74 3.28 -1.19
N ARG A 502 13.94 3.74 -0.88
CA ARG A 502 14.40 5.12 -1.11
C ARG A 502 15.61 5.14 -2.04
N VAL A 503 15.80 6.25 -2.73
CA VAL A 503 17.00 6.52 -3.53
C VAL A 503 17.62 7.82 -3.07
N SER A 504 18.94 7.83 -2.83
CA SER A 504 19.64 9.05 -2.44
C SER A 504 19.82 10.00 -3.62
N LYS A 505 19.57 11.30 -3.43
CA LYS A 505 19.79 12.36 -4.44
C LYS A 505 21.22 12.91 -4.44
N ALA A 506 21.98 12.65 -3.38
CA ALA A 506 23.34 13.12 -3.20
C ALA A 506 24.19 12.02 -2.52
N ASP A 507 25.51 12.18 -2.58
CA ASP A 507 26.41 11.37 -1.76
C ASP A 507 26.22 11.79 -0.29
N CYS A 508 26.07 10.82 0.61
CA CYS A 508 25.82 11.10 2.03
C CYS A 508 26.24 9.93 2.93
N ASP A 509 26.48 10.21 4.21
CA ASP A 509 26.77 9.18 5.20
C ASP A 509 25.58 9.01 6.16
N ILE A 510 25.11 7.77 6.30
CA ILE A 510 24.01 7.42 7.20
C ILE A 510 24.59 6.86 8.50
N PRO A 511 24.30 7.45 9.67
CA PRO A 511 24.78 6.94 10.95
C PRO A 511 24.02 5.69 11.39
N LEU A 512 24.70 4.79 12.11
CA LEU A 512 24.15 3.57 12.67
C LEU A 512 24.05 3.66 14.19
N SER A 513 23.07 2.98 14.78
CA SER A 513 22.88 2.97 16.24
C SER A 513 24.03 2.27 16.98
N ARG A 514 24.69 1.32 16.32
CA ARG A 514 25.80 0.52 16.85
C ARG A 514 26.78 0.12 15.73
N PRO A 515 27.97 -0.37 16.06
CA PRO A 515 28.91 -0.91 15.08
C PRO A 515 28.36 -2.19 14.42
N TYR A 516 28.47 -2.30 13.09
CA TYR A 516 28.11 -3.50 12.32
C TYR A 516 29.34 -4.11 11.64
N PRO A 517 29.46 -5.45 11.58
CA PRO A 517 30.67 -6.11 11.07
C PRO A 517 30.83 -5.96 9.56
N THR A 518 32.08 -5.84 9.12
CA THR A 518 32.46 -5.99 7.71
C THR A 518 32.36 -7.45 7.27
N ARG A 519 32.35 -7.68 5.96
CA ARG A 519 32.21 -9.00 5.32
C ARG A 519 33.26 -10.02 5.77
N ASP A 520 34.47 -9.56 6.04
CA ASP A 520 35.58 -10.39 6.51
C ASP A 520 35.59 -10.57 8.04
N GLY A 521 34.67 -9.90 8.75
CA GLY A 521 34.58 -9.92 10.21
C GLY A 521 35.74 -9.24 10.93
N LYS A 522 36.66 -8.57 10.22
CA LYS A 522 37.89 -7.99 10.79
C LYS A 522 37.71 -6.57 11.31
N ALA A 523 36.65 -5.88 10.88
CA ALA A 523 36.35 -4.52 11.28
C ALA A 523 34.84 -4.32 11.49
N THR A 524 34.49 -3.17 12.06
CA THR A 524 33.11 -2.74 12.21
C THR A 524 32.94 -1.33 11.65
N THR A 525 31.75 -1.01 11.15
CA THR A 525 31.38 0.35 10.74
C THR A 525 30.25 0.91 11.59
N THR A 526 30.31 2.20 11.88
CA THR A 526 29.28 2.97 12.61
C THR A 526 28.51 3.92 11.70
N SER A 527 28.87 3.99 10.42
CA SER A 527 28.16 4.74 9.39
C SER A 527 28.21 4.00 8.04
N ILE A 528 27.33 4.37 7.12
CA ILE A 528 27.29 3.82 5.77
C ILE A 528 27.32 4.97 4.78
N HIS A 529 28.34 4.97 3.91
CA HIS A 529 28.36 5.87 2.78
C HIS A 529 27.35 5.43 1.70
N ILE A 530 26.48 6.34 1.29
CA ILE A 530 25.47 6.16 0.25
C ILE A 530 25.75 7.10 -0.93
N PRO A 531 26.26 6.59 -2.06
CA PRO A 531 26.37 7.37 -3.28
C PRO A 531 25.01 7.76 -3.83
N LYS A 532 24.98 8.88 -4.55
CA LYS A 532 23.84 9.35 -5.33
C LYS A 532 23.30 8.25 -6.24
N GLY A 533 21.98 8.11 -6.26
CA GLY A 533 21.27 7.15 -7.10
C GLY A 533 21.25 5.71 -6.56
N ARG A 534 21.78 5.46 -5.35
CA ARG A 534 21.73 4.14 -4.73
C ARG A 534 20.36 3.88 -4.10
N ASP A 535 19.80 2.72 -4.41
CA ASP A 535 18.55 2.22 -3.82
C ASP A 535 18.82 1.64 -2.42
N ILE A 536 18.03 2.09 -1.44
CA ILE A 536 18.06 1.70 -0.03
C ILE A 536 16.73 1.02 0.31
N PHE A 537 16.79 -0.22 0.76
CA PHE A 537 15.63 -0.97 1.23
C PHE A 537 15.39 -0.67 2.72
N ILE A 538 14.18 -0.22 3.03
CA ILE A 538 13.72 0.12 4.38
C ILE A 538 12.77 -1.00 4.86
N PRO A 539 13.22 -1.87 5.78
CA PRO A 539 12.49 -3.07 6.16
C PRO A 539 11.59 -2.84 7.39
N ILE A 540 10.42 -2.23 7.17
CA ILE A 540 9.48 -1.84 8.23
C ILE A 540 9.07 -3.03 9.12
N GLN A 541 8.65 -4.15 8.53
CA GLN A 541 8.24 -5.30 9.32
C GLN A 541 9.42 -5.96 10.05
N ALA A 542 10.61 -5.98 9.44
CA ALA A 542 11.78 -6.62 10.04
C ALA A 542 12.23 -5.90 11.34
N ILE A 543 12.14 -4.57 11.39
CA ILE A 543 12.48 -3.82 12.60
C ILE A 543 11.39 -3.94 13.67
N ASN A 544 10.13 -4.07 13.25
CA ASN A 544 9.00 -4.29 14.15
C ASN A 544 9.04 -5.68 14.83
N VAL A 545 9.72 -6.67 14.25
CA VAL A 545 9.91 -8.01 14.86
C VAL A 545 11.37 -8.30 15.22
N ASP A 546 12.18 -7.26 15.38
CA ASP A 546 13.57 -7.39 15.76
C ASP A 546 13.73 -7.91 17.19
N THR A 547 14.37 -9.07 17.36
CA THR A 547 14.59 -9.70 18.67
C THR A 547 15.44 -8.87 19.63
N ASP A 548 16.31 -7.99 19.14
CA ASP A 548 17.11 -7.12 20.01
C ASP A 548 16.25 -5.98 20.61
N ILE A 549 15.15 -5.60 19.94
CA ILE A 549 14.24 -4.54 20.40
C ILE A 549 13.07 -5.15 21.18
N TRP A 550 12.52 -6.27 20.69
CA TRP A 550 11.26 -6.81 21.15
C TRP A 550 11.38 -8.08 22.00
N GLY A 551 12.54 -8.74 21.99
CA GLY A 551 12.79 -9.98 22.73
C GLY A 551 12.71 -11.26 21.87
N PRO A 552 12.91 -12.44 22.49
CA PRO A 552 12.92 -13.72 21.77
C PRO A 552 11.55 -14.08 21.16
N ASP A 553 10.47 -13.58 21.74
CA ASP A 553 9.07 -13.74 21.32
C ASP A 553 8.63 -12.64 20.32
N ALA A 554 9.58 -11.94 19.68
CA ALA A 554 9.28 -10.84 18.77
C ALA A 554 8.40 -11.24 17.57
N ALA A 555 8.35 -12.50 17.18
CA ALA A 555 7.47 -12.94 16.09
C ALA A 555 6.03 -13.23 16.58
N ASP A 556 5.82 -13.36 17.89
CA ASP A 556 4.56 -13.77 18.48
C ASP A 556 3.63 -12.57 18.68
N PHE A 557 2.32 -12.80 18.53
CA PHE A 557 1.29 -11.80 18.80
C PHE A 557 0.96 -11.78 20.30
N VAL A 558 1.49 -10.78 21.02
CA VAL A 558 1.33 -10.62 22.48
C VAL A 558 0.95 -9.17 22.81
N PRO A 559 -0.36 -8.83 22.85
CA PRO A 559 -0.83 -7.49 23.19
C PRO A 559 -0.32 -6.98 24.53
N GLU A 560 -0.19 -7.83 25.54
CA GLU A 560 0.29 -7.50 26.89
C GLU A 560 1.67 -6.83 26.91
N ARG A 561 2.45 -7.00 25.83
CA ARG A 561 3.74 -6.31 25.64
C ARG A 561 3.60 -4.79 25.71
N TRP A 562 2.46 -4.24 25.30
CA TRP A 562 2.22 -2.80 25.27
C TRP A 562 1.82 -2.21 26.62
N ILE A 563 1.35 -3.06 27.54
CA ILE A 563 1.09 -2.69 28.94
C ILE A 563 2.44 -2.62 29.69
N ASN A 564 3.31 -3.61 29.45
CA ASN A 564 4.63 -3.72 30.06
C ASN A 564 5.74 -3.72 29.01
N LEU A 565 5.95 -2.57 28.35
CA LEU A 565 6.99 -2.43 27.33
C LEU A 565 8.40 -2.61 27.91
N ARG A 566 9.23 -3.34 27.19
CA ARG A 566 10.66 -3.47 27.45
C ARG A 566 11.40 -2.16 27.23
N ASP A 567 12.50 -1.96 27.95
CA ASP A 567 13.30 -0.73 27.84
C ASP A 567 13.90 -0.54 26.46
N GLU A 568 14.33 -1.60 25.77
CA GLU A 568 14.87 -1.49 24.42
C GLU A 568 13.82 -0.99 23.40
N ALA A 569 12.57 -1.45 23.54
CA ALA A 569 11.44 -0.98 22.72
C ALA A 569 11.05 0.47 23.07
N LYS A 570 11.00 0.82 24.37
CA LYS A 570 10.71 2.19 24.82
C LYS A 570 11.69 3.21 24.25
N HIS A 571 12.98 2.86 24.21
CA HIS A 571 14.06 3.77 23.82
C HIS A 571 14.52 3.60 22.36
N ASN A 572 13.77 2.90 21.52
CA ASN A 572 14.15 2.72 20.11
C ASN A 572 14.07 4.02 19.27
N GLY A 573 13.45 5.08 19.81
CA GLY A 573 13.33 6.41 19.19
C GLY A 573 12.35 6.50 18.02
N LEU A 574 11.66 5.41 17.68
CA LEU A 574 10.71 5.34 16.58
C LEU A 574 9.35 5.90 17.01
N PRO A 575 8.58 6.57 16.13
CA PRO A 575 7.24 7.04 16.47
C PRO A 575 6.31 5.88 16.88
N MET A 576 5.57 6.02 17.98
CA MET A 576 4.77 4.92 18.54
C MET A 576 5.57 3.63 18.79
N HIS A 577 6.90 3.74 18.93
CA HIS A 577 7.85 2.62 19.00
C HIS A 577 7.86 1.72 17.74
N LEU A 578 7.24 2.13 16.64
CA LEU A 578 7.06 1.34 15.40
C LEU A 578 7.46 2.14 14.16
N MET A 579 7.63 1.42 13.05
CA MET A 579 7.83 2.05 11.73
C MET A 579 6.67 1.84 10.75
N THR A 580 5.55 1.29 11.22
CA THR A 580 4.37 0.95 10.41
C THR A 580 3.81 2.14 9.64
N PHE A 581 3.78 3.32 10.27
CA PHE A 581 3.33 4.57 9.64
C PHE A 581 4.48 5.44 9.11
N ILE A 582 5.70 4.89 9.05
CA ILE A 582 6.96 5.59 8.81
C ILE A 582 7.09 6.88 9.64
N SER A 583 8.02 7.77 9.32
CA SER A 583 8.30 8.95 10.17
C SER A 583 8.64 10.21 9.38
N GLY A 584 8.68 11.33 10.10
CA GLY A 584 9.05 12.66 9.60
C GLY A 584 8.11 13.22 8.52
N PRO A 585 8.59 14.11 7.63
CA PRO A 585 7.74 14.78 6.63
C PRO A 585 7.03 13.85 5.65
N ARG A 586 7.49 12.59 5.55
CA ARG A 586 6.91 11.54 4.71
C ARG A 586 6.08 10.54 5.51
N GLY A 587 5.91 10.76 6.81
CA GLY A 587 4.99 10.03 7.69
C GLY A 587 3.60 9.89 7.09
N CYS A 588 2.92 8.78 7.39
CA CYS A 588 1.52 8.60 7.00
C CYS A 588 0.67 9.79 7.49
N ILE A 589 -0.01 10.47 6.56
CA ILE A 589 -0.86 11.61 6.91
C ILE A 589 -2.15 11.18 7.60
N GLY A 590 -2.69 10.05 7.19
CA GLY A 590 -3.94 9.49 7.70
C GLY A 590 -3.73 8.53 8.87
N ASN A 591 -2.62 8.60 9.61
CA ASN A 591 -2.37 7.63 10.70
C ASN A 591 -3.49 7.66 11.76
N ARG A 592 -3.97 8.85 12.16
CA ARG A 592 -5.06 9.01 13.12
C ARG A 592 -6.41 8.56 12.56
N PHE A 593 -6.69 8.92 11.31
CA PHE A 593 -7.87 8.44 10.57
C PHE A 593 -7.91 6.91 10.57
N ALA A 594 -6.81 6.28 10.12
CA ALA A 594 -6.70 4.83 10.03
C ALA A 594 -6.80 4.16 11.40
N LEU A 595 -6.23 4.75 12.46
CA LEU A 595 -6.35 4.20 13.82
C LEU A 595 -7.79 4.21 14.33
N ALA A 596 -8.51 5.33 14.18
CA ALA A 596 -9.89 5.45 14.63
C ALA A 596 -10.83 4.53 13.83
N GLU A 597 -10.70 4.55 12.50
CA GLU A 597 -11.42 3.65 11.59
C GLU A 597 -11.19 2.17 11.94
N PHE A 598 -9.93 1.79 12.14
CA PHE A 598 -9.54 0.43 12.48
C PHE A 598 -10.09 -0.02 13.84
N LYS A 599 -9.99 0.84 14.87
CA LYS A 599 -10.53 0.56 16.21
C LYS A 599 -12.05 0.39 16.17
N ALA A 600 -12.77 1.28 15.48
CA ALA A 600 -14.22 1.19 15.33
C ALA A 600 -14.65 -0.14 14.69
N MET A 601 -13.99 -0.56 13.61
CA MET A 601 -14.27 -1.84 12.97
C MET A 601 -14.00 -3.02 13.91
N LEU A 602 -12.87 -3.01 14.63
CA LEU A 602 -12.56 -4.10 15.57
C LEU A 602 -13.57 -4.20 16.70
N CYS A 603 -14.00 -3.07 17.29
CA CYS A 603 -15.00 -3.06 18.35
C CYS A 603 -16.32 -3.71 17.91
N HIS A 604 -16.86 -3.28 16.76
CA HIS A 604 -18.12 -3.82 16.26
C HIS A 604 -18.03 -5.29 15.80
N LEU A 605 -16.87 -5.72 15.29
CA LEU A 605 -16.67 -7.11 14.85
C LEU A 605 -16.45 -8.04 16.04
N VAL A 606 -15.48 -7.77 16.91
CA VAL A 606 -15.11 -8.64 18.05
C VAL A 606 -16.17 -8.59 19.16
N GLY A 607 -16.82 -7.45 19.35
CA GLY A 607 -17.91 -7.28 20.32
C GLY A 607 -19.19 -8.05 19.97
N ARG A 608 -19.39 -8.45 18.70
CA ARG A 608 -20.61 -9.13 18.25
C ARG A 608 -20.40 -10.58 17.83
N PHE A 609 -19.18 -10.95 17.44
CA PHE A 609 -18.90 -12.24 16.83
C PHE A 609 -17.70 -12.96 17.45
N GLN A 610 -17.74 -14.28 17.34
CA GLN A 610 -16.60 -15.16 17.54
C GLN A 610 -16.00 -15.50 16.18
N PHE A 611 -14.70 -15.24 16.05
CA PHE A 611 -13.91 -15.59 14.87
C PHE A 611 -12.99 -16.76 15.17
N ASP A 612 -13.01 -17.79 14.32
CA ASP A 612 -12.13 -18.95 14.41
C ASP A 612 -11.41 -19.18 13.07
N GLN A 613 -10.18 -19.69 13.16
CA GLN A 613 -9.47 -20.16 11.97
C GLN A 613 -10.14 -21.41 11.41
N VAL A 614 -10.04 -21.61 10.09
CA VAL A 614 -10.58 -22.80 9.44
C VAL A 614 -9.59 -23.96 9.58
N ASP A 615 -10.04 -25.06 10.18
CA ASP A 615 -9.20 -26.24 10.41
C ASP A 615 -8.57 -26.76 9.10
N GLY A 616 -7.27 -27.05 9.15
CA GLY A 616 -6.51 -27.58 8.02
C GLY A 616 -6.16 -26.55 6.93
N TRP A 617 -6.66 -25.31 7.01
CA TRP A 617 -6.34 -24.26 6.05
C TRP A 617 -5.13 -23.46 6.51
N GLN A 618 -4.09 -23.39 5.67
CA GLN A 618 -2.91 -22.57 5.94
C GLN A 618 -3.02 -21.24 5.19
N VAL A 619 -3.03 -20.14 5.94
CA VAL A 619 -3.02 -18.78 5.39
C VAL A 619 -1.60 -18.24 5.40
N GLU A 620 -1.07 -17.91 4.22
CA GLU A 620 0.22 -17.26 4.06
C GLU A 620 0.06 -15.78 3.69
N ALA A 621 1.03 -14.96 4.12
CA ALA A 621 1.13 -13.57 3.68
C ALA A 621 1.98 -13.49 2.41
N LYS A 622 1.53 -12.72 1.42
CA LYS A 622 2.31 -12.36 0.22
C LYS A 622 2.41 -10.85 0.08
N GLN A 623 3.63 -10.39 -0.17
CA GLN A 623 3.90 -8.97 -0.38
C GLN A 623 3.67 -8.58 -1.85
N THR A 624 2.79 -7.60 -2.06
CA THR A 624 2.66 -6.85 -3.31
C THR A 624 3.01 -5.37 -3.05
N ALA A 625 2.04 -4.46 -3.14
CA ALA A 625 2.14 -3.12 -2.55
C ALA A 625 1.89 -3.17 -1.03
N VAL A 626 0.90 -3.98 -0.64
CA VAL A 626 0.55 -4.32 0.75
C VAL A 626 0.72 -5.83 0.97
N ILE A 627 0.68 -6.27 2.22
CA ILE A 627 0.55 -7.70 2.54
C ILE A 627 -0.88 -8.17 2.33
N ARG A 628 -1.04 -9.15 1.47
CA ARG A 628 -2.31 -9.85 1.21
C ARG A 628 -2.24 -11.27 1.73
N SER A 629 -3.37 -11.77 2.22
CA SER A 629 -3.53 -13.18 2.57
C SER A 629 -3.77 -14.04 1.33
N ARG A 630 -3.26 -15.27 1.38
CA ARG A 630 -3.45 -16.29 0.36
C ARG A 630 -3.58 -17.63 1.08
N VAL A 631 -4.58 -18.41 0.72
CA VAL A 631 -4.77 -19.75 1.28
C VAL A 631 -3.98 -20.74 0.43
N VAL A 632 -3.10 -21.50 1.07
CA VAL A 632 -2.26 -22.50 0.37
C VAL A 632 -3.15 -23.58 -0.25
N GLY A 633 -2.96 -23.88 -1.53
CA GLY A 633 -3.78 -24.85 -2.29
C GLY A 633 -5.12 -24.31 -2.81
N GLN A 634 -5.36 -23.00 -2.70
CA GLN A 634 -6.59 -22.33 -3.13
C GLN A 634 -6.30 -21.06 -3.95
N GLU A 635 -5.26 -21.11 -4.76
CA GLU A 635 -4.59 -19.88 -5.17
C GLU A 635 -5.21 -19.27 -6.43
N ASP A 636 -5.97 -20.08 -7.17
CA ASP A 636 -6.80 -19.67 -8.29
C ASP A 636 -7.98 -18.78 -7.86
N TYR A 637 -8.39 -18.86 -6.58
CA TYR A 637 -9.42 -17.98 -6.00
C TYR A 637 -8.88 -16.59 -5.62
N GLY A 638 -7.56 -16.37 -5.75
CA GLY A 638 -6.94 -15.10 -5.43
C GLY A 638 -6.77 -14.83 -3.92
N PRO A 639 -6.48 -13.58 -3.54
CA PRO A 639 -6.35 -13.19 -2.15
C PRO A 639 -7.67 -13.29 -1.39
N GLN A 640 -7.64 -13.92 -0.22
CA GLN A 640 -8.80 -14.13 0.65
C GLN A 640 -8.34 -14.33 2.10
N MET A 641 -9.16 -13.94 3.06
CA MET A 641 -8.98 -14.21 4.49
C MET A 641 -10.22 -14.94 5.02
N PRO A 642 -10.33 -16.26 4.78
CA PRO A 642 -11.45 -17.03 5.26
C PRO A 642 -11.35 -17.23 6.78
N LEU A 643 -12.38 -16.81 7.51
CA LEU A 643 -12.56 -17.10 8.93
C LEU A 643 -13.95 -17.68 9.15
N ARG A 644 -14.07 -18.61 10.09
CA ARG A 644 -15.38 -19.04 10.59
C ARG A 644 -15.89 -17.95 11.52
N VAL A 645 -17.13 -17.53 11.31
CA VAL A 645 -17.75 -16.45 12.09
C VAL A 645 -19.05 -16.95 12.67
N SER A 646 -19.26 -16.76 13.98
CA SER A 646 -20.51 -17.12 14.67
C SER A 646 -20.92 -16.03 15.66
N ARG A 647 -22.20 -16.00 16.05
CA ARG A 647 -22.66 -15.10 17.12
C ARG A 647 -22.10 -15.55 18.47
N ILE A 648 -21.75 -14.59 19.32
CA ILE A 648 -21.39 -14.87 20.70
C ILE A 648 -22.64 -15.22 21.53
N ALA A 649 -22.50 -16.10 22.52
CA ALA A 649 -23.58 -16.41 23.44
C ALA A 649 -23.74 -15.27 24.46
N SER A 650 -24.97 -14.77 24.66
CA SER A 650 -25.24 -13.82 25.72
C SER A 650 -24.85 -14.39 27.09
N PRO A 651 -24.30 -13.59 28.02
CA PRO A 651 -24.04 -14.02 29.38
C PRO A 651 -25.36 -14.49 29.97
N ALA A 652 -25.33 -15.63 30.67
CA ALA A 652 -26.50 -16.08 31.41
C ALA A 652 -26.89 -14.98 32.42
N PRO A 653 -28.19 -14.65 32.53
CA PRO A 653 -28.68 -13.56 33.36
C PRO A 653 -28.37 -13.72 34.85
#